data_AF-A0A932YVB1-F1
#
_entry.id   AF-A0A932YVB1-F1
#
_cell.length_a   1.000
_cell.length_b   1.000
_cell.length_c   1.000
_cell.angle_alpha   90.00
_cell.angle_beta   90.00
_cell.angle_gamma   90.00
#
_symmetry.space_group_name_H-M   'P 1'
#
loop_
_entity.id
_entity.type
_entity.pdbx_description
1 polymer ?
#
loop_
_entity_poly.entity_id
_entity_poly.type
_entity_poly.pdbx_seq_one_letter_code
_entity_poly.pdbx_strand_id
1 'polypeptide(L)'
;MLRKSLDVIASVSTAGGSSVSPLRTGALAESATAGAGHFSIWSERIIKGFLFGLLFLVPLIWLPFTPNGLFIKVALVEVVAVVIIAAWLANALLTKTIRYRRAPFNLLFLSIGAVLLAAAVFSATPWTSFWGDDPTGEKTATIFSFMVISLAIAYFFRRRDAKRAVNILLVSWSVLSAYVFLSIINSRFFSRFLPWFDINPVGTVNALSAFLAVGFLFALGLLLVRSYGASEEGMRATRRLAFVTLILVLPSLLLTAFWVALVAIAAALAILIALNFSCSWPSAGRDGHHAFGGRAVGVVFLVIAVSSLLAFTRPTFFSRLYSSPLEVSPSFASTLAIGRKALGESPVLGFGPANFRVAYNRFRAGSINDTPFWTTRFGHGFSFLATVPSTLGVLGIAVFLGFVASVFVFIGRVLWAAPGPDPLRWAPAGATLLILILWFIYASNFNASFALFAMLGLLVALTEREASPSGGEIGGLHGRLRRWFEVRERVIAVSHPALTFAVSLVGVFVIALSTVALYSFVAQYASHIYFQRARRVLNLYGNTDTARVFLERAVRLNSTDEFLYQSQAQVAVLDLNRIIGQAAANPDRDVSAQFRDEFARGVNAAQRAVKLAPANPQNWFILGQLYETAMPFVAGASQAALEAYGRAGREDPVTPVTQTAKARVLLTTAELASLQASRTSGAEREQLDVVYKGSLTQARAELEKALALKSDFADAHFLLTQISTREGKVSEAIRNAEVTAALAPQDIGVAFQLGMLHYRNNEFERARAVFERAIGLNENYSNARYFLGLIYDRQGNRPAALGQFKKIAALNPENDEVKRIVANLEAGRPALTGIAPPAPAPEQRKEAPVTETEKRR
;
A
#
# COMPACT_ATOMS: atom_id res chain seq x y z
N MET A 1 41.24 -21.66 -17.00
CA MET A 1 42.00 -20.80 -17.93
C MET A 1 42.98 -19.90 -17.19
N LEU A 2 43.85 -20.44 -16.31
CA LEU A 2 44.79 -19.65 -15.50
C LEU A 2 46.20 -20.28 -15.42
N ARG A 3 46.52 -21.18 -16.35
CA ARG A 3 47.79 -21.94 -16.36
C ARG A 3 48.59 -21.83 -17.66
N LYS A 4 48.19 -20.94 -18.59
CA LYS A 4 48.84 -20.73 -19.90
C LYS A 4 49.49 -19.36 -20.07
N SER A 5 49.50 -18.52 -19.03
CA SER A 5 50.03 -17.14 -19.07
C SER A 5 51.31 -16.94 -18.25
N LEU A 6 51.83 -17.98 -17.60
CA LEU A 6 53.04 -17.89 -16.76
C LEU A 6 54.33 -18.38 -17.46
N ASP A 7 54.25 -19.06 -18.61
CA ASP A 7 55.44 -19.59 -19.31
C ASP A 7 56.06 -18.64 -20.35
N VAL A 8 55.56 -17.41 -20.50
CA VAL A 8 56.08 -16.44 -21.48
C VAL A 8 57.04 -15.42 -20.85
N ILE A 9 57.25 -15.44 -19.53
CA ILE A 9 58.09 -14.44 -18.83
C ILE A 9 59.53 -14.95 -18.55
N ALA A 10 59.86 -16.22 -18.85
CA ALA A 10 61.13 -16.82 -18.43
C ALA A 10 62.24 -16.94 -19.51
N SER A 11 62.12 -16.34 -20.70
CA SER A 11 63.15 -16.51 -21.74
C SER A 11 63.47 -15.26 -22.57
N VAL A 12 63.66 -14.10 -21.93
CA VAL A 12 64.40 -12.99 -22.57
C VAL A 12 65.28 -12.31 -21.52
N SER A 13 66.32 -13.02 -21.09
CA SER A 13 67.48 -12.45 -20.41
C SER A 13 68.71 -12.97 -21.12
N THR A 14 69.16 -12.23 -22.13
CA THR A 14 70.55 -12.07 -22.62
C THR A 14 70.55 -11.53 -24.04
N ALA A 15 71.57 -10.71 -24.34
CA ALA A 15 71.93 -10.12 -25.62
C ALA A 15 71.34 -8.72 -25.97
N GLY A 16 72.20 -7.71 -25.79
CA GLY A 16 72.70 -6.91 -26.91
C GLY A 16 71.85 -5.72 -27.34
N GLY A 17 72.36 -4.52 -27.10
CA GLY A 17 71.73 -3.27 -27.52
C GLY A 17 71.56 -3.13 -29.03
N SER A 18 70.43 -2.55 -29.43
CA SER A 18 70.30 -1.65 -30.58
C SER A 18 68.89 -1.02 -30.58
N SER A 19 68.83 0.20 -31.10
CA SER A 19 67.68 1.09 -31.25
C SER A 19 66.32 0.41 -31.51
N VAL A 20 65.35 0.63 -30.62
CA VAL A 20 63.92 0.35 -30.88
C VAL A 20 63.21 1.66 -31.21
N SER A 21 62.57 1.67 -32.37
CA SER A 21 61.82 2.77 -32.97
C SER A 21 60.56 3.17 -32.17
N PRO A 22 60.02 4.40 -32.35
CA PRO A 22 58.79 4.86 -31.67
C PRO A 22 57.49 4.18 -32.14
N LEU A 23 57.57 3.17 -33.01
CA LEU A 23 56.42 2.61 -33.74
C LEU A 23 55.61 1.59 -32.93
N ARG A 24 56.11 1.08 -31.79
CA ARG A 24 55.39 0.12 -30.94
C ARG A 24 54.51 0.75 -29.84
N THR A 25 54.71 2.01 -29.48
CA THR A 25 53.83 2.74 -28.55
C THR A 25 52.58 3.30 -29.23
N GLY A 26 52.65 3.61 -30.53
CA GLY A 26 51.50 4.05 -31.33
C GLY A 26 50.43 2.97 -31.52
N ALA A 27 50.84 1.73 -31.82
CA ALA A 27 49.91 0.62 -32.05
C ALA A 27 49.10 0.20 -30.80
N LEU A 28 49.71 0.30 -29.60
CA LEU A 28 49.02 0.04 -28.33
C LEU A 28 48.05 1.19 -27.95
N ALA A 29 48.38 2.43 -28.30
CA ALA A 29 47.50 3.59 -28.12
C ALA A 29 46.33 3.60 -29.12
N GLU A 30 46.57 3.23 -30.38
CA GLU A 30 45.52 3.04 -31.39
C GLU A 30 44.59 1.86 -31.04
N SER A 31 45.12 0.74 -30.53
CA SER A 31 44.26 -0.37 -30.07
C SER A 31 43.41 0.00 -28.85
N ALA A 32 43.94 0.83 -27.94
CA ALA A 32 43.22 1.29 -26.75
C ALA A 32 42.11 2.31 -27.10
N THR A 33 42.37 3.21 -28.06
CA THR A 33 41.37 4.17 -28.55
C THR A 33 40.28 3.49 -29.41
N ALA A 34 40.65 2.50 -30.22
CA ALA A 34 39.70 1.66 -30.96
C ALA A 34 38.81 0.81 -30.01
N GLY A 35 39.41 0.24 -28.96
CA GLY A 35 38.69 -0.50 -27.92
C GLY A 35 37.72 0.38 -27.12
N ALA A 36 38.11 1.61 -26.79
CA ALA A 36 37.24 2.57 -26.12
C ALA A 36 36.04 3.00 -27.00
N GLY A 37 36.26 3.18 -28.30
CA GLY A 37 35.20 3.45 -29.27
C GLY A 37 34.20 2.29 -29.39
N HIS A 38 34.68 1.05 -29.46
CA HIS A 38 33.83 -0.14 -29.56
C HIS A 38 32.98 -0.35 -28.29
N PHE A 39 33.57 -0.18 -27.10
CA PHE A 39 32.83 -0.28 -25.84
C PHE A 39 31.77 0.81 -25.70
N SER A 40 32.07 2.05 -26.12
CA SER A 40 31.11 3.15 -26.04
C SER A 40 29.83 2.84 -26.84
N ILE A 41 29.97 2.32 -28.06
CA ILE A 41 28.85 1.88 -28.90
C ILE A 41 28.08 0.73 -28.23
N TRP A 42 28.79 -0.22 -27.63
CA TRP A 42 28.17 -1.36 -26.93
C TRP A 42 27.35 -0.90 -25.71
N SER A 43 27.90 -0.02 -24.88
CA SER A 43 27.22 0.54 -23.71
C SER A 43 25.96 1.33 -24.09
N GLU A 44 26.02 2.13 -25.16
CA GLU A 44 24.86 2.86 -25.68
C GLU A 44 23.76 1.91 -26.15
N ARG A 45 24.11 0.81 -26.83
CA ARG A 45 23.14 -0.21 -27.27
C ARG A 45 22.45 -0.89 -26.09
N ILE A 46 23.21 -1.24 -25.05
CA ILE A 46 22.66 -1.86 -23.83
C ILE A 46 21.69 -0.92 -23.13
N ILE A 47 22.11 0.33 -22.88
CA ILE A 47 21.26 1.32 -22.20
C ILE A 47 19.98 1.54 -22.99
N LYS A 48 20.05 1.71 -24.32
CA LYS A 48 18.86 1.84 -25.17
C LYS A 48 17.97 0.60 -25.12
N GLY A 49 18.55 -0.60 -25.16
CA GLY A 49 17.81 -1.86 -25.05
C GLY A 49 17.00 -1.94 -23.75
N PHE A 50 17.63 -1.63 -22.63
CA PHE A 50 16.96 -1.55 -21.33
C PHE A 50 15.86 -0.48 -21.28
N LEU A 51 16.13 0.72 -21.79
CA LEU A 51 15.14 1.80 -21.84
C LEU A 51 13.92 1.41 -22.69
N PHE A 52 14.13 0.83 -23.87
CA PHE A 52 13.03 0.32 -24.70
C PHE A 52 12.26 -0.82 -24.02
N GLY A 53 12.98 -1.72 -23.34
CA GLY A 53 12.38 -2.80 -22.54
C GLY A 53 11.48 -2.25 -21.43
N LEU A 54 11.92 -1.23 -20.69
CA LEU A 54 11.11 -0.59 -19.65
C LEU A 54 9.85 0.07 -20.22
N LEU A 55 9.98 0.83 -21.31
CA LEU A 55 8.83 1.49 -21.96
C LEU A 55 7.77 0.48 -22.44
N PHE A 56 8.19 -0.73 -22.80
CA PHE A 56 7.28 -1.80 -23.19
C PHE A 56 6.68 -2.54 -21.98
N LEU A 57 7.54 -2.96 -21.04
CA LEU A 57 7.19 -3.90 -19.97
C LEU A 57 6.49 -3.24 -18.79
N VAL A 58 6.85 -2.01 -18.39
CA VAL A 58 6.29 -1.39 -17.18
C VAL A 58 4.75 -1.33 -17.19
N PRO A 59 4.09 -0.94 -18.31
CA PRO A 59 2.63 -0.96 -18.37
C PRO A 59 1.99 -2.35 -18.33
N LEU A 60 2.74 -3.41 -18.68
CA LEU A 60 2.22 -4.75 -18.93
C LEU A 60 2.56 -5.77 -17.83
N ILE A 61 3.72 -5.62 -17.19
CA ILE A 61 4.25 -6.64 -16.28
C ILE A 61 3.50 -6.64 -14.95
N TRP A 62 3.08 -7.84 -14.55
CA TRP A 62 2.43 -8.12 -13.28
C TRP A 62 2.59 -9.60 -12.95
N LEU A 63 2.83 -9.94 -11.68
CA LEU A 63 2.96 -11.34 -11.22
C LEU A 63 2.08 -11.59 -9.99
N PRO A 64 1.25 -12.66 -9.96
CA PRO A 64 0.31 -12.94 -8.86
C PRO A 64 0.94 -13.54 -7.60
N PHE A 65 2.26 -13.75 -7.60
CA PHE A 65 2.91 -14.58 -6.59
C PHE A 65 3.36 -13.79 -5.35
N THR A 66 3.17 -12.46 -5.34
CA THR A 66 3.54 -11.55 -4.25
C THR A 66 2.30 -10.91 -3.60
N PRO A 67 2.39 -10.44 -2.33
CA PRO A 67 1.32 -9.66 -1.68
C PRO A 67 0.90 -8.42 -2.45
N ASN A 68 1.88 -7.74 -3.03
CA ASN A 68 1.69 -6.61 -3.90
C ASN A 68 2.06 -7.02 -5.33
N GLY A 69 1.06 -7.13 -6.21
CA GLY A 69 1.29 -7.50 -7.62
C GLY A 69 2.07 -6.43 -8.42
N LEU A 70 2.20 -5.20 -7.89
CA LEU A 70 3.00 -4.13 -8.47
C LEU A 70 4.48 -4.17 -8.03
N PHE A 71 4.84 -5.00 -7.05
CA PHE A 71 6.21 -5.06 -6.54
C PHE A 71 7.24 -5.35 -7.65
N ILE A 72 6.92 -6.27 -8.57
CA ILE A 72 7.83 -6.68 -9.64
C ILE A 72 8.21 -5.54 -10.60
N LYS A 73 7.26 -4.63 -10.89
CA LYS A 73 7.53 -3.50 -11.80
C LYS A 73 8.38 -2.42 -11.13
N VAL A 74 8.16 -2.18 -9.83
CA VAL A 74 8.98 -1.26 -9.04
C VAL A 74 10.43 -1.72 -9.08
N ALA A 75 10.66 -2.99 -8.76
CA ALA A 75 11.99 -3.56 -8.77
C ALA A 75 12.65 -3.59 -10.15
N LEU A 76 11.88 -3.91 -11.20
CA LEU A 76 12.40 -3.89 -12.58
C LEU A 76 12.94 -2.49 -12.92
N VAL A 77 12.20 -1.44 -12.59
CA VAL A 77 12.62 -0.05 -12.81
C VAL A 77 13.87 0.29 -12.01
N GLU A 78 13.91 -0.07 -10.72
CA GLU A 78 15.05 0.24 -9.83
C GLU A 78 16.33 -0.49 -10.26
N VAL A 79 16.26 -1.80 -10.54
CA VAL A 79 17.40 -2.59 -11.00
C VAL A 79 17.92 -2.06 -12.32
N VAL A 80 17.03 -1.79 -13.29
CA VAL A 80 17.45 -1.26 -14.59
C VAL A 80 18.05 0.13 -14.47
N ALA A 81 17.51 1.00 -13.61
CA ALA A 81 18.10 2.31 -13.37
C ALA A 81 19.55 2.20 -12.87
N VAL A 82 19.83 1.27 -11.95
CA VAL A 82 21.21 1.07 -11.47
C VAL A 82 22.12 0.53 -12.57
N VAL A 83 21.65 -0.42 -13.39
CA VAL A 83 22.41 -0.92 -14.55
C VAL A 83 22.74 0.21 -15.53
N ILE A 84 21.80 1.13 -15.77
CA ILE A 84 22.02 2.31 -16.61
C ILE A 84 23.11 3.22 -16.03
N ILE A 85 23.09 3.49 -14.71
CA ILE A 85 24.13 4.31 -14.06
C ILE A 85 25.50 3.63 -14.18
N ALA A 86 25.58 2.33 -13.92
CA ALA A 86 26.83 1.56 -14.01
C ALA A 86 27.40 1.59 -15.44
N ALA A 87 26.55 1.35 -16.45
CA ALA A 87 26.95 1.41 -17.86
C ALA A 87 27.38 2.82 -18.28
N TRP A 88 26.68 3.86 -17.81
CA TRP A 88 27.03 5.26 -18.08
C TRP A 88 28.36 5.66 -17.43
N LEU A 89 28.61 5.27 -16.17
CA LEU A 89 29.88 5.54 -15.49
C LEU A 89 31.05 4.80 -16.14
N ALA A 90 30.87 3.53 -16.52
CA ALA A 90 31.87 2.76 -17.25
C ALA A 90 32.25 3.45 -18.57
N ASN A 91 31.24 3.91 -19.33
CA ASN A 91 31.47 4.67 -20.55
C ASN A 91 32.19 6.01 -20.27
N ALA A 92 31.86 6.71 -19.18
CA ALA A 92 32.51 7.96 -18.81
C ALA A 92 34.00 7.79 -18.48
N LEU A 93 34.36 6.71 -17.78
CA LEU A 93 35.75 6.37 -17.44
C LEU A 93 36.58 6.01 -18.68
N LEU A 94 36.00 5.23 -19.60
CA LEU A 94 36.69 4.80 -20.82
C LEU A 94 36.87 5.93 -21.83
N THR A 95 35.86 6.80 -21.97
CA THR A 95 35.92 7.95 -22.89
C THR A 95 36.60 9.17 -22.27
N LYS A 96 36.92 9.13 -20.97
CA LYS A 96 37.41 10.28 -20.17
C LYS A 96 36.54 11.53 -20.30
N THR A 97 35.26 11.38 -20.62
CA THR A 97 34.32 12.49 -20.72
C THR A 97 32.99 12.11 -20.11
N ILE A 98 32.46 12.96 -19.24
CA ILE A 98 31.08 12.89 -18.79
C ILE A 98 30.28 13.86 -19.67
N ARG A 99 29.26 13.31 -20.35
CA ARG A 99 28.34 14.12 -21.16
C ARG A 99 26.93 13.97 -20.62
N TYR A 100 26.23 15.09 -20.52
CA TYR A 100 24.83 15.11 -20.13
C TYR A 100 24.12 16.30 -20.79
N ARG A 101 22.80 16.18 -20.97
CA ARG A 101 21.96 17.31 -21.42
C ARG A 101 21.38 18.00 -20.21
N ARG A 102 21.65 19.30 -20.07
CA ARG A 102 21.08 20.12 -19.01
C ARG A 102 19.74 20.68 -19.47
N ALA A 103 18.65 20.30 -18.81
CA ALA A 103 17.33 20.92 -18.93
C ALA A 103 17.02 21.73 -17.65
N PRO A 104 16.09 22.72 -17.69
CA PRO A 104 15.77 23.58 -16.54
C PRO A 104 15.35 22.78 -15.29
N PHE A 105 14.53 21.75 -15.45
CA PHE A 105 14.06 20.92 -14.35
C PHE A 105 15.11 19.90 -13.86
N ASN A 106 16.21 19.66 -14.58
CA ASN A 106 17.26 18.75 -14.12
C ASN A 106 17.98 19.29 -12.87
N LEU A 107 18.03 20.61 -12.68
CA LEU A 107 18.51 21.20 -11.43
C LEU A 107 17.55 20.92 -10.28
N LEU A 108 16.25 20.90 -10.56
CA LEU A 108 15.24 20.58 -9.58
C LEU A 108 15.26 19.08 -9.21
N PHE A 109 15.78 18.19 -10.07
CA PHE A 109 16.02 16.80 -9.66
C PHE A 109 17.00 16.72 -8.48
N LEU A 110 18.03 17.58 -8.43
CA LEU A 110 18.96 17.61 -7.30
C LEU A 110 18.28 18.10 -6.03
N SER A 111 17.46 19.16 -6.10
CA SER A 111 16.73 19.66 -4.94
C SER A 111 15.64 18.69 -4.47
N ILE A 112 14.89 18.06 -5.40
CA ILE A 112 13.92 17.01 -5.08
C ILE A 112 14.65 15.84 -4.41
N GLY A 113 15.73 15.37 -5.01
CA GLY A 113 16.54 14.28 -4.46
C GLY A 113 17.07 14.59 -3.06
N ALA A 114 17.58 15.81 -2.83
CA ALA A 114 18.05 16.24 -1.52
C ALA A 114 16.93 16.28 -0.47
N VAL A 115 15.76 16.82 -0.82
CA VAL A 115 14.59 16.84 0.08
C VAL A 115 14.09 15.44 0.37
N LEU A 116 13.99 14.56 -0.65
CA LEU A 116 13.57 13.17 -0.45
C LEU A 116 14.54 12.40 0.44
N LEU A 117 15.86 12.56 0.23
CA LEU A 117 16.87 11.92 1.07
C LEU A 117 16.80 12.41 2.51
N ALA A 118 16.74 13.74 2.72
CA ALA A 118 16.61 14.31 4.04
C ALA A 118 15.33 13.81 4.73
N ALA A 119 14.19 13.88 4.03
CA ALA A 119 12.90 13.44 4.56
C ALA A 119 12.89 11.93 4.85
N ALA A 120 13.54 11.09 4.04
CA ALA A 120 13.62 9.65 4.28
C ALA A 120 14.56 9.30 5.44
N VAL A 121 15.69 10.00 5.61
CA VAL A 121 16.64 9.75 6.70
C VAL A 121 16.04 10.14 8.05
N PHE A 122 15.33 11.27 8.10
CA PHE A 122 14.71 11.80 9.32
C PHE A 122 13.26 11.36 9.53
N SER A 123 12.75 10.41 8.75
CA SER A 123 11.38 9.92 8.90
C SER A 123 11.22 8.98 10.11
N ALA A 124 9.97 8.77 10.51
CA ALA A 124 9.62 7.81 11.56
C ALA A 124 9.91 6.35 11.16
N THR A 125 9.98 6.08 9.85
CA THR A 125 10.26 4.75 9.28
C THR A 125 11.22 4.91 8.08
N PRO A 126 12.53 5.08 8.32
CA PRO A 126 13.50 5.37 7.25
C PRO A 126 13.57 4.28 6.18
N TRP A 127 13.46 3.02 6.60
CA TRP A 127 13.49 1.89 5.68
C TRP A 127 12.33 1.92 4.68
N THR A 128 11.10 2.17 5.14
CA THR A 128 9.92 2.26 4.26
C THR A 128 10.03 3.44 3.30
N SER A 129 10.53 4.56 3.81
CA SER A 129 10.69 5.81 3.05
C SER A 129 11.71 5.70 1.91
N PHE A 130 12.76 4.90 2.13
CA PHE A 130 13.84 4.76 1.18
C PHE A 130 13.63 3.56 0.24
N TRP A 131 13.40 2.37 0.79
CA TRP A 131 13.48 1.09 0.08
C TRP A 131 12.27 0.17 0.23
N GLY A 132 11.35 0.41 1.17
CA GLY A 132 10.25 -0.51 1.49
C GLY A 132 9.23 -0.77 0.37
N ASP A 133 8.19 -1.54 0.68
CA ASP A 133 7.11 -1.85 -0.26
C ASP A 133 6.14 -0.66 -0.36
N ASP A 134 6.15 0.02 -1.51
CA ASP A 134 5.26 1.13 -1.83
C ASP A 134 4.68 0.96 -3.24
N PRO A 135 3.39 0.58 -3.38
CA PRO A 135 2.74 0.45 -4.68
C PRO A 135 2.52 1.77 -5.42
N THR A 136 2.59 2.91 -4.73
CA THR A 136 2.29 4.23 -5.31
C THR A 136 3.46 4.83 -6.09
N GLY A 137 4.68 4.33 -5.83
CA GLY A 137 5.92 4.80 -6.46
C GLY A 137 6.41 6.15 -5.93
N GLU A 138 6.04 6.49 -4.70
CA GLU A 138 6.40 7.72 -4.00
C GLU A 138 7.67 7.57 -3.14
N LYS A 139 8.13 6.33 -2.88
CA LYS A 139 9.37 6.10 -2.13
C LYS A 139 10.59 6.67 -2.85
N THR A 140 11.62 6.99 -2.06
CA THR A 140 12.81 7.71 -2.50
C THR A 140 13.55 7.00 -3.63
N ALA A 141 13.86 5.71 -3.47
CA ALA A 141 14.60 4.93 -4.48
C ALA A 141 13.89 4.88 -5.84
N THR A 142 12.55 4.81 -5.83
CA THR A 142 11.74 4.78 -7.03
C THR A 142 11.78 6.12 -7.78
N ILE A 143 11.62 7.24 -7.07
CA ILE A 143 11.71 8.57 -7.69
C ILE A 143 13.12 8.83 -8.27
N PHE A 144 14.18 8.45 -7.55
CA PHE A 144 15.55 8.52 -8.09
C PHE A 144 15.71 7.70 -9.37
N SER A 145 15.14 6.49 -9.39
CA SER A 145 15.19 5.63 -10.58
C SER A 145 14.47 6.26 -11.77
N PHE A 146 13.32 6.90 -11.54
CA PHE A 146 12.62 7.66 -12.58
C PHE A 146 13.46 8.84 -13.10
N MET A 147 14.11 9.60 -12.23
CA MET A 147 15.01 10.70 -12.64
C MET A 147 16.17 10.20 -13.49
N VAL A 148 16.80 9.08 -13.11
CA VAL A 148 17.89 8.44 -13.85
C VAL A 148 17.42 8.01 -15.23
N ILE A 149 16.26 7.36 -15.33
CA ILE A 149 15.67 6.95 -16.61
C ILE A 149 15.38 8.17 -17.49
N SER A 150 14.83 9.24 -16.92
CA SER A 150 14.57 10.49 -17.62
C SER A 150 15.85 11.09 -18.22
N LEU A 151 16.92 11.19 -17.41
CA LEU A 151 18.23 11.68 -17.84
C LEU A 151 18.87 10.77 -18.90
N ALA A 152 18.72 9.46 -18.77
CA ALA A 152 19.25 8.49 -19.73
C ALA A 152 18.54 8.59 -21.08
N ILE A 153 17.20 8.68 -21.10
CA ILE A 153 16.43 8.92 -22.32
C ILE A 153 16.86 10.25 -22.95
N ALA A 154 16.90 11.33 -22.16
CA ALA A 154 17.30 12.66 -22.63
C ALA A 154 18.67 12.68 -23.31
N TYR A 155 19.63 11.92 -22.77
CA TYR A 155 20.99 11.89 -23.28
C TYR A 155 21.15 10.95 -24.48
N PHE A 156 20.80 9.67 -24.32
CA PHE A 156 21.10 8.62 -25.30
C PHE A 156 20.14 8.58 -26.48
N PHE A 157 18.89 9.03 -26.33
CA PHE A 157 17.95 8.98 -27.44
C PHE A 157 18.22 10.10 -28.44
N ARG A 158 18.30 9.71 -29.71
CA ARG A 158 18.22 10.61 -30.86
C ARG A 158 16.78 10.66 -31.35
N ARG A 159 16.46 11.55 -32.29
CA ARG A 159 15.10 11.65 -32.87
C ARG A 159 14.57 10.31 -33.41
N ARG A 160 15.43 9.49 -34.04
CA ARG A 160 15.07 8.13 -34.50
C ARG A 160 14.71 7.19 -33.35
N ASP A 161 15.47 7.25 -32.26
CA ASP A 161 15.22 6.44 -31.05
C ASP A 161 13.96 6.92 -30.31
N ALA A 162 13.76 8.24 -30.20
CA ALA A 162 12.54 8.82 -29.63
C ALA A 162 11.29 8.42 -30.41
N LYS A 163 11.35 8.39 -31.75
CA LYS A 163 10.25 7.85 -32.57
C LYS A 163 10.00 6.36 -32.33
N ARG A 164 11.07 5.55 -32.17
CA ARG A 164 10.92 4.13 -31.80
C ARG A 164 10.29 3.97 -30.42
N ALA A 165 10.70 4.78 -29.45
CA ALA A 165 10.13 4.82 -28.10
C ALA A 165 8.63 5.15 -28.12
N VAL A 166 8.24 6.16 -28.90
CA VAL A 166 6.84 6.53 -29.14
C VAL A 166 6.05 5.33 -29.69
N ASN A 167 6.58 4.63 -30.70
CA ASN A 167 5.91 3.44 -31.23
C ASN A 167 5.81 2.32 -30.19
N ILE A 168 6.85 2.08 -29.40
CA ILE A 168 6.85 1.05 -28.33
C ILE A 168 5.78 1.36 -27.29
N LEU A 169 5.65 2.63 -26.87
CA LEU A 169 4.62 3.07 -25.94
C LEU A 169 3.21 2.84 -26.50
N LEU A 170 2.98 3.18 -27.77
CA LEU A 170 1.70 2.93 -28.44
C LEU A 170 1.36 1.43 -28.50
N VAL A 171 2.34 0.57 -28.81
CA VAL A 171 2.14 -0.89 -28.77
C VAL A 171 1.83 -1.33 -27.34
N SER A 172 2.57 -0.86 -26.34
CA SER A 172 2.35 -1.22 -24.94
C SER A 172 0.95 -0.83 -24.47
N TRP A 173 0.48 0.38 -24.75
CA TRP A 173 -0.90 0.80 -24.46
C TRP A 173 -1.95 0.01 -25.23
N SER A 174 -1.68 -0.33 -26.49
CA SER A 174 -2.58 -1.15 -27.30
C SER A 174 -2.76 -2.55 -26.70
N VAL A 175 -1.66 -3.20 -26.32
CA VAL A 175 -1.66 -4.53 -25.68
C VAL A 175 -2.38 -4.47 -24.33
N LEU A 176 -2.04 -3.48 -23.50
CA LEU A 176 -2.70 -3.27 -22.21
C LEU A 176 -4.20 -3.09 -22.38
N SER A 177 -4.62 -2.23 -23.31
CA SER A 177 -6.04 -1.92 -23.49
C SER A 177 -6.82 -3.11 -24.06
N ALA A 178 -6.24 -3.85 -25.00
CA ALA A 178 -6.85 -5.06 -25.54
C ALA A 178 -7.05 -6.12 -24.42
N TYR A 179 -6.04 -6.32 -23.58
CA TYR A 179 -6.12 -7.22 -22.44
C TYR A 179 -7.22 -6.78 -21.44
N VAL A 180 -7.24 -5.50 -21.06
CA VAL A 180 -8.26 -4.94 -20.15
C VAL A 180 -9.67 -5.08 -20.73
N PHE A 181 -9.85 -4.76 -22.01
CA PHE A 181 -11.15 -4.86 -22.68
C PHE A 181 -11.69 -6.28 -22.67
N LEU A 182 -10.83 -7.26 -22.97
CA LEU A 182 -11.18 -8.68 -22.92
C LEU A 182 -11.49 -9.16 -21.49
N SER A 183 -10.71 -8.69 -20.51
CA SER A 183 -10.93 -8.96 -19.08
C SER A 183 -12.30 -8.45 -18.61
N ILE A 184 -12.71 -7.26 -19.08
CA ILE A 184 -14.00 -6.66 -18.71
C ILE A 184 -15.19 -7.36 -19.39
N ILE A 185 -15.12 -7.67 -20.69
CA ILE A 185 -16.29 -8.12 -21.47
C ILE A 185 -16.62 -9.62 -21.28
N ASN A 186 -15.64 -10.46 -20.95
CA ASN A 186 -15.89 -11.91 -20.84
C ASN A 186 -15.06 -12.61 -19.75
N SER A 187 -15.01 -12.01 -18.56
CA SER A 187 -14.23 -12.53 -17.40
C SER A 187 -14.54 -14.00 -17.09
N ARG A 188 -15.80 -14.43 -17.16
CA ARG A 188 -16.22 -15.82 -16.85
C ARG A 188 -15.76 -16.87 -17.86
N PHE A 189 -15.59 -16.51 -19.13
CA PHE A 189 -15.08 -17.45 -20.13
C PHE A 189 -13.58 -17.65 -19.95
N PHE A 190 -12.83 -16.56 -19.85
CA PHE A 190 -11.37 -16.62 -19.77
C PHE A 190 -10.87 -17.09 -18.40
N SER A 191 -11.54 -16.74 -17.29
CA SER A 191 -11.14 -17.19 -15.95
C SER A 191 -11.20 -18.71 -15.76
N ARG A 192 -12.01 -19.42 -16.58
CA ARG A 192 -12.03 -20.90 -16.61
C ARG A 192 -10.73 -21.50 -17.17
N PHE A 193 -10.08 -20.83 -18.11
CA PHE A 193 -8.87 -21.32 -18.77
C PHE A 193 -7.59 -20.68 -18.19
N LEU A 194 -7.70 -19.44 -17.72
CA LEU A 194 -6.64 -18.65 -17.12
C LEU A 194 -7.19 -17.99 -15.85
N PRO A 195 -7.04 -18.63 -14.68
CA PRO A 195 -7.50 -18.07 -13.39
C PRO A 195 -6.93 -16.69 -13.07
N TRP A 196 -5.86 -16.30 -13.77
CA TRP A 196 -5.16 -15.02 -13.63
C TRP A 196 -5.65 -13.93 -14.61
N PHE A 197 -6.73 -14.18 -15.36
CA PHE A 197 -7.18 -13.26 -16.43
C PHE A 197 -7.96 -12.04 -15.93
N ASP A 198 -8.36 -12.01 -14.66
CA ASP A 198 -9.14 -10.91 -14.04
C ASP A 198 -8.26 -9.83 -13.37
N ILE A 199 -6.96 -9.81 -13.68
CA ILE A 199 -5.99 -8.96 -13.01
C ILE A 199 -5.78 -7.65 -13.76
N ASN A 200 -5.59 -6.57 -13.02
CA ASN A 200 -5.22 -5.27 -13.56
C ASN A 200 -3.71 -4.99 -13.37
N PRO A 201 -2.90 -4.94 -14.45
CA PRO A 201 -1.46 -4.69 -14.37
C PRO A 201 -1.11 -3.28 -13.87
N VAL A 202 -2.04 -2.33 -13.96
CA VAL A 202 -1.81 -0.92 -13.57
C VAL A 202 -2.15 -0.67 -12.09
N GLY A 203 -2.91 -1.57 -11.46
CA GLY A 203 -3.32 -1.46 -10.06
C GLY A 203 -4.84 -1.39 -9.94
N THR A 204 -5.37 -0.30 -9.40
CA THR A 204 -6.81 -0.10 -9.24
C THR A 204 -7.49 0.28 -10.57
N VAL A 205 -8.82 0.22 -10.65
CA VAL A 205 -9.56 0.52 -11.89
C VAL A 205 -9.46 2.01 -12.22
N ASN A 206 -9.53 2.90 -11.23
CA ASN A 206 -9.34 4.32 -11.43
C ASN A 206 -7.89 4.64 -11.84
N ALA A 207 -6.91 3.97 -11.23
CA ALA A 207 -5.51 4.11 -11.60
C ALA A 207 -5.26 3.66 -13.05
N LEU A 208 -5.92 2.59 -13.49
CA LEU A 208 -5.92 2.13 -14.89
C LEU A 208 -6.57 3.15 -15.81
N SER A 209 -7.76 3.65 -15.47
CA SER A 209 -8.47 4.66 -16.27
C SER A 209 -7.64 5.93 -16.45
N ALA A 210 -7.03 6.43 -15.36
CA ALA A 210 -6.12 7.57 -15.38
C ALA A 210 -4.90 7.31 -16.29
N PHE A 211 -4.34 6.09 -16.30
CA PHE A 211 -3.22 5.74 -17.17
C PHE A 211 -3.64 5.53 -18.64
N LEU A 212 -4.83 4.99 -18.90
CA LEU A 212 -5.42 4.90 -20.24
C LEU A 212 -5.69 6.30 -20.82
N ALA A 213 -6.10 7.27 -19.98
CA ALA A 213 -6.25 8.66 -20.40
C ALA A 213 -4.93 9.28 -20.89
N VAL A 214 -3.79 8.94 -20.26
CA VAL A 214 -2.45 9.32 -20.75
C VAL A 214 -2.23 8.76 -22.16
N GLY A 215 -2.47 7.46 -22.36
CA GLY A 215 -2.30 6.81 -23.67
C GLY A 215 -3.24 7.36 -24.75
N PHE A 216 -4.50 7.65 -24.38
CA PHE A 216 -5.49 8.28 -25.24
C PHE A 216 -5.02 9.65 -25.73
N LEU A 217 -4.63 10.54 -24.81
CA LEU A 217 -4.19 11.89 -25.16
C LEU A 217 -2.87 11.87 -25.95
N PHE A 218 -1.97 10.94 -25.61
CA PHE A 218 -0.72 10.73 -26.33
C PHE A 218 -0.97 10.31 -27.80
N ALA A 219 -1.82 9.31 -28.02
CA ALA A 219 -2.21 8.87 -29.37
C ALA A 219 -2.94 9.97 -30.14
N LEU A 220 -3.87 10.67 -29.49
CA LEU A 220 -4.61 11.79 -30.08
C LEU A 220 -3.67 12.92 -30.52
N GLY A 221 -2.68 13.28 -29.69
CA GLY A 221 -1.67 14.29 -30.03
C GLY A 221 -0.86 13.95 -31.29
N LEU A 222 -0.56 12.66 -31.53
CA LEU A 222 0.14 12.22 -32.75
C LEU A 222 -0.72 12.36 -34.02
N LEU A 223 -2.03 12.26 -33.89
CA LEU A 223 -2.99 12.33 -35.00
C LEU A 223 -3.39 13.77 -35.33
N LEU A 224 -3.54 14.63 -34.32
CA LEU A 224 -4.05 15.99 -34.48
C LEU A 224 -3.01 16.99 -35.00
N VAL A 225 -1.73 16.77 -34.69
CA VAL A 225 -0.65 17.69 -35.06
C VAL A 225 -0.23 17.48 -36.50
N ARG A 226 -0.17 18.57 -37.26
CA ARG A 226 0.29 18.55 -38.66
C ARG A 226 1.79 18.21 -38.75
N SER A 227 2.16 17.55 -39.83
CA SER A 227 3.56 17.27 -40.20
C SER A 227 3.73 17.67 -41.67
N TYR A 228 4.87 18.27 -42.04
CA TYR A 228 5.10 18.77 -43.39
C TYR A 228 6.26 18.04 -44.09
N GLY A 229 6.16 17.81 -45.41
CA GLY A 229 7.25 17.29 -46.25
C GLY A 229 7.71 15.87 -45.88
N ALA A 230 9.03 15.60 -45.96
CA ALA A 230 9.63 14.28 -45.66
C ALA A 230 9.35 13.76 -44.22
N SER A 231 8.95 14.65 -43.30
CA SER A 231 8.53 14.26 -41.95
C SER A 231 7.18 13.52 -41.94
N GLU A 232 6.29 13.82 -42.89
CA GLU A 232 4.97 13.22 -43.01
C GLU A 232 5.05 11.77 -43.48
N GLU A 233 5.85 11.50 -44.52
CA GLU A 233 6.06 10.14 -45.02
C GLU A 233 6.63 9.23 -43.93
N GLY A 234 7.59 9.74 -43.15
CA GLY A 234 8.16 9.05 -42.01
C GLY A 234 7.13 8.77 -40.92
N MET A 235 6.14 9.64 -40.68
CA MET A 235 5.18 9.51 -39.58
C MET A 235 3.99 8.59 -39.89
N ARG A 236 3.77 8.19 -41.16
CA ARG A 236 2.61 7.38 -41.59
C ARG A 236 2.38 6.13 -40.73
N ALA A 237 3.42 5.32 -40.51
CA ALA A 237 3.32 4.11 -39.69
C ALA A 237 2.99 4.42 -38.22
N THR A 238 3.62 5.45 -37.65
CA THR A 238 3.38 5.90 -36.28
C THR A 238 1.94 6.41 -36.11
N ARG A 239 1.40 7.15 -37.07
CA ARG A 239 0.00 7.61 -37.04
C ARG A 239 -1.00 6.46 -37.19
N ARG A 240 -0.74 5.47 -38.04
CA ARG A 240 -1.60 4.26 -38.11
C ARG A 240 -1.63 3.53 -36.78
N LEU A 241 -0.46 3.37 -36.15
CA LEU A 241 -0.37 2.75 -34.83
C LEU A 241 -1.08 3.59 -33.76
N ALA A 242 -0.97 4.92 -33.81
CA ALA A 242 -1.69 5.81 -32.90
C ALA A 242 -3.21 5.70 -33.08
N PHE A 243 -3.70 5.57 -34.31
CA PHE A 243 -5.11 5.34 -34.60
C PHE A 243 -5.60 4.00 -34.06
N VAL A 244 -4.84 2.92 -34.26
CA VAL A 244 -5.14 1.61 -33.65
C VAL A 244 -5.16 1.70 -32.12
N THR A 245 -4.19 2.40 -31.53
CA THR A 245 -4.14 2.62 -30.09
C THR A 245 -5.38 3.37 -29.61
N LEU A 246 -5.83 4.39 -30.33
CA LEU A 246 -7.02 5.16 -29.98
C LEU A 246 -8.29 4.29 -30.01
N ILE A 247 -8.44 3.43 -31.03
CA ILE A 247 -9.55 2.49 -31.15
C ILE A 247 -9.57 1.49 -30.00
N LEU A 248 -8.40 1.01 -29.57
CA LEU A 248 -8.31 0.04 -28.48
C LEU A 248 -8.48 0.68 -27.10
N VAL A 249 -7.98 1.90 -26.90
CA VAL A 249 -8.01 2.61 -25.61
C VAL A 249 -9.39 3.18 -25.30
N LEU A 250 -10.09 3.72 -26.31
CA LEU A 250 -11.35 4.43 -26.09
C LEU A 250 -12.44 3.57 -25.44
N PRO A 251 -12.72 2.32 -25.88
CA PRO A 251 -13.72 1.48 -25.24
C PRO A 251 -13.39 1.18 -23.77
N SER A 252 -12.14 0.83 -23.47
CA SER A 252 -11.69 0.55 -22.10
C SER A 252 -11.78 1.79 -21.20
N LEU A 253 -11.43 2.97 -21.73
CA LEU A 253 -11.56 4.24 -21.01
C LEU A 253 -13.02 4.57 -20.71
N LEU A 254 -13.93 4.36 -21.66
CA LEU A 254 -15.36 4.59 -21.49
C LEU A 254 -15.99 3.57 -20.52
N LEU A 255 -15.60 2.30 -20.57
CA LEU A 255 -16.09 1.24 -19.66
C LEU A 255 -15.72 1.52 -18.20
N THR A 256 -14.51 2.03 -17.96
CA THR A 256 -14.08 2.43 -16.60
C THR A 256 -14.73 3.73 -16.13
N ALA A 257 -15.15 4.61 -17.05
CA ALA A 257 -15.92 5.84 -16.81
C ALA A 257 -15.41 6.73 -15.65
N PHE A 258 -14.11 6.77 -15.40
CA PHE A 258 -13.55 7.51 -14.27
C PHE A 258 -13.56 9.02 -14.53
N TRP A 259 -14.46 9.74 -13.84
CA TRP A 259 -14.71 11.16 -14.09
C TRP A 259 -13.46 12.06 -13.93
N VAL A 260 -12.56 11.74 -12.99
CA VAL A 260 -11.33 12.54 -12.77
C VAL A 260 -10.41 12.46 -13.99
N ALA A 261 -10.28 11.28 -14.61
CA ALA A 261 -9.51 11.11 -15.83
C ALA A 261 -10.10 11.92 -16.99
N LEU A 262 -11.43 11.96 -17.12
CA LEU A 262 -12.12 12.74 -18.14
C LEU A 262 -11.94 14.27 -17.95
N VAL A 263 -12.02 14.74 -16.70
CA VAL A 263 -11.72 16.15 -16.36
C VAL A 263 -10.26 16.49 -16.69
N ALA A 264 -9.32 15.59 -16.37
CA ALA A 264 -7.91 15.79 -16.70
C ALA A 264 -7.66 15.85 -18.22
N ILE A 265 -8.34 15.02 -19.01
CA ILE A 265 -8.29 15.09 -20.49
C ILE A 265 -8.78 16.45 -20.98
N ALA A 266 -9.95 16.90 -20.52
CA ALA A 266 -10.53 18.16 -20.93
C ALA A 266 -9.61 19.35 -20.59
N ALA A 267 -9.08 19.38 -19.37
CA ALA A 267 -8.16 20.42 -18.91
C ALA A 267 -6.82 20.42 -19.69
N ALA A 268 -6.23 19.24 -19.92
CA ALA A 268 -4.99 19.14 -20.69
C ALA A 268 -5.18 19.60 -22.15
N LEU A 269 -6.29 19.22 -22.78
CA LEU A 269 -6.63 19.64 -24.14
C LEU A 269 -6.89 21.16 -24.23
N ALA A 270 -7.55 21.76 -23.25
CA ALA A 270 -7.74 23.20 -23.19
C ALA A 270 -6.40 23.95 -23.13
N ILE A 271 -5.46 23.47 -22.31
CA ILE A 271 -4.09 24.02 -22.27
C ILE A 271 -3.37 23.84 -23.60
N LEU A 272 -3.48 22.66 -24.23
CA LEU A 272 -2.86 22.42 -25.55
C LEU A 272 -3.43 23.32 -26.64
N ILE A 273 -4.74 23.60 -26.63
CA ILE A 273 -5.36 24.58 -27.55
C ILE A 273 -4.80 25.97 -27.29
N ALA A 274 -4.73 26.40 -26.02
CA ALA A 274 -4.19 27.71 -25.68
C ALA A 274 -2.73 27.85 -26.15
N LEU A 275 -1.92 26.81 -25.94
CA LEU A 275 -0.55 26.75 -26.46
C LEU A 275 -0.52 26.75 -28.00
N ASN A 276 -1.46 26.08 -28.66
CA ASN A 276 -1.56 26.05 -30.12
C ASN A 276 -1.81 27.44 -30.72
N PHE A 277 -2.68 28.26 -30.11
CA PHE A 277 -2.89 29.64 -30.57
C PHE A 277 -1.73 30.57 -30.20
N SER A 278 -1.05 30.28 -29.09
CA SER A 278 0.14 31.02 -28.69
C SER A 278 1.35 30.71 -29.59
N CYS A 279 1.45 29.51 -30.15
CA CYS A 279 2.50 29.08 -31.09
C CYS A 279 2.04 29.26 -32.54
N SER A 280 2.40 30.37 -33.19
CA SER A 280 2.22 30.55 -34.64
C SER A 280 3.57 30.49 -35.36
N TRP A 281 3.65 29.70 -36.44
CA TRP A 281 4.88 29.58 -37.24
C TRP A 281 4.77 30.35 -38.55
N PRO A 282 5.77 31.18 -38.90
CA PRO A 282 5.76 31.93 -40.16
C PRO A 282 5.71 31.00 -41.37
N SER A 283 4.89 31.34 -42.36
CA SER A 283 4.86 30.67 -43.67
C SER A 283 5.16 31.69 -44.76
N ALA A 284 5.88 31.29 -45.80
CA ALA A 284 6.16 32.13 -46.95
C ALA A 284 4.83 32.45 -47.68
N GLY A 285 4.24 33.62 -47.38
CA GLY A 285 3.16 34.22 -48.16
C GLY A 285 1.72 34.14 -47.62
N ARG A 286 1.45 33.59 -46.42
CA ARG A 286 0.16 33.70 -45.70
C ARG A 286 0.34 33.61 -44.18
N ASP A 287 -0.69 34.02 -43.44
CA ASP A 287 -0.82 33.91 -41.98
C ASP A 287 -0.18 32.65 -41.41
N GLY A 288 0.47 32.79 -40.25
CA GLY A 288 1.22 31.69 -39.64
C GLY A 288 0.38 30.43 -39.42
N HIS A 289 0.97 29.25 -39.65
CA HIS A 289 0.26 27.98 -39.44
C HIS A 289 0.35 27.57 -37.97
N HIS A 290 -0.77 27.09 -37.45
CA HIS A 290 -0.86 26.46 -36.12
C HIS A 290 -0.59 24.95 -36.18
N ALA A 291 -0.21 24.37 -35.03
CA ALA A 291 0.03 22.93 -34.92
C ALA A 291 -1.22 22.09 -35.19
N PHE A 292 -2.36 22.55 -34.67
CA PHE A 292 -3.69 22.02 -34.95
C PHE A 292 -4.32 22.82 -36.10
N GLY A 293 -4.67 22.13 -37.18
CA GLY A 293 -5.53 22.72 -38.20
C GLY A 293 -6.97 22.89 -37.71
N GLY A 294 -7.80 23.67 -38.43
CA GLY A 294 -9.19 23.93 -38.02
C GLY A 294 -10.03 22.68 -37.74
N ARG A 295 -9.89 21.62 -38.55
CA ARG A 295 -10.53 20.32 -38.29
C ARG A 295 -10.04 19.66 -36.99
N ALA A 296 -8.74 19.75 -36.70
CA ALA A 296 -8.17 19.21 -35.48
C ALA A 296 -8.68 19.98 -34.24
N VAL A 297 -8.77 21.32 -34.34
CA VAL A 297 -9.37 22.16 -33.29
C VAL A 297 -10.82 21.74 -33.01
N GLY A 298 -11.62 21.50 -34.06
CA GLY A 298 -12.98 20.97 -33.92
C GLY A 298 -13.04 19.62 -33.20
N VAL A 299 -12.15 18.68 -33.53
CA VAL A 299 -12.03 17.39 -32.82
C VAL A 299 -11.67 17.60 -31.36
N VAL A 300 -10.75 18.51 -31.03
CA VAL A 300 -10.40 18.79 -29.63
C VAL A 300 -11.60 19.33 -28.86
N PHE A 301 -12.33 20.31 -29.42
CA PHE A 301 -13.54 20.83 -28.77
C PHE A 301 -14.60 19.75 -28.56
N LEU A 302 -14.78 18.86 -29.54
CA LEU A 302 -15.67 17.70 -29.40
C LEU A 302 -15.24 16.79 -28.25
N VAL A 303 -13.95 16.45 -28.16
CA VAL A 303 -13.43 15.60 -27.07
C VAL A 303 -13.59 16.28 -25.72
N ILE A 304 -13.33 17.60 -25.62
CA ILE A 304 -13.58 18.38 -24.39
C ILE A 304 -15.06 18.33 -24.01
N ALA A 305 -15.96 18.59 -24.96
CA ALA A 305 -17.40 18.60 -24.72
C ALA A 305 -17.91 17.23 -24.26
N VAL A 306 -17.54 16.15 -24.96
CA VAL A 306 -17.92 14.78 -24.61
C VAL A 306 -17.34 14.38 -23.25
N SER A 307 -16.05 14.65 -23.00
CA SER A 307 -15.42 14.31 -21.72
C SER A 307 -16.06 15.05 -20.55
N SER A 308 -16.37 16.34 -20.73
CA SER A 308 -17.04 17.16 -19.72
C SER A 308 -18.47 16.70 -19.46
N LEU A 309 -19.22 16.39 -20.54
CA LEU A 309 -20.58 15.86 -20.44
C LEU A 309 -20.59 14.54 -19.67
N LEU A 310 -19.71 13.60 -20.01
CA LEU A 310 -19.61 12.29 -19.33
C LEU A 310 -19.17 12.43 -17.87
N ALA A 311 -18.20 13.30 -17.58
CA ALA A 311 -17.73 13.55 -16.22
C ALA A 311 -18.81 14.13 -15.30
N PHE A 312 -19.67 15.01 -15.85
CA PHE A 312 -20.75 15.65 -15.10
C PHE A 312 -21.99 14.77 -14.99
N THR A 313 -22.44 14.18 -16.11
CA THR A 313 -23.68 13.37 -16.14
C THR A 313 -23.53 11.99 -15.50
N ARG A 314 -22.30 11.45 -15.44
CA ARG A 314 -21.98 10.14 -14.87
C ARG A 314 -22.99 9.06 -15.28
N PRO A 315 -23.14 8.82 -16.59
CA PRO A 315 -24.22 7.97 -17.10
C PRO A 315 -24.08 6.55 -16.56
N THR A 316 -25.18 6.02 -16.01
CA THR A 316 -25.21 4.69 -15.37
C THR A 316 -25.07 3.54 -16.37
N PHE A 317 -25.18 3.81 -17.67
CA PHE A 317 -25.00 2.81 -18.73
C PHE A 317 -23.67 2.05 -18.59
N PHE A 318 -22.55 2.74 -18.40
CA PHE A 318 -21.25 2.09 -18.26
C PHE A 318 -21.13 1.26 -16.98
N SER A 319 -21.69 1.75 -15.86
CA SER A 319 -21.71 1.00 -14.60
C SER A 319 -22.57 -0.28 -14.65
N ARG A 320 -23.53 -0.38 -15.59
CA ARG A 320 -24.28 -1.61 -15.84
C ARG A 320 -23.46 -2.65 -16.62
N LEU A 321 -22.52 -2.20 -17.46
CA LEU A 321 -21.65 -3.08 -18.24
C LEU A 321 -20.47 -3.58 -17.40
N TYR A 322 -19.98 -2.78 -16.46
CA TYR A 322 -18.87 -3.15 -15.58
C TYR A 322 -19.03 -2.51 -14.19
N SER A 323 -19.22 -3.34 -13.16
CA SER A 323 -19.25 -2.89 -11.77
C SER A 323 -17.82 -2.75 -11.23
N SER A 324 -17.24 -1.56 -11.38
CA SER A 324 -15.93 -1.25 -10.81
C SER A 324 -15.99 -1.30 -9.27
N PRO A 325 -14.98 -1.90 -8.59
CA PRO A 325 -14.88 -1.83 -7.14
C PRO A 325 -14.89 -0.37 -6.67
N LEU A 326 -15.61 -0.09 -5.59
CA LEU A 326 -15.61 1.24 -5.00
C LEU A 326 -14.21 1.55 -4.45
N GLU A 327 -13.52 2.51 -5.04
CA GLU A 327 -12.27 3.05 -4.51
C GLU A 327 -12.57 4.26 -3.64
N VAL A 328 -12.13 4.18 -2.39
CA VAL A 328 -12.34 5.23 -1.40
C VAL A 328 -10.99 5.84 -1.05
N SER A 329 -10.98 7.15 -0.85
CA SER A 329 -9.82 7.90 -0.37
C SER A 329 -10.31 9.00 0.60
N PRO A 330 -9.43 9.57 1.43
CA PRO A 330 -9.78 10.75 2.19
C PRO A 330 -10.22 11.88 1.25
N SER A 331 -11.19 12.69 1.68
CA SER A 331 -11.56 13.89 0.93
C SER A 331 -10.39 14.87 0.84
N PHE A 332 -10.42 15.77 -0.15
CA PHE A 332 -9.41 16.82 -0.28
C PHE A 332 -9.27 17.67 0.99
N ALA A 333 -10.41 18.07 1.57
CA ALA A 333 -10.43 18.84 2.82
C ALA A 333 -9.84 18.05 4.01
N SER A 334 -10.17 16.76 4.14
CA SER A 334 -9.58 15.89 5.17
C SER A 334 -8.08 15.74 4.99
N THR A 335 -7.63 15.54 3.75
CA THR A 335 -6.21 15.42 3.40
C THR A 335 -5.43 16.69 3.77
N LEU A 336 -5.96 17.87 3.44
CA LEU A 336 -5.37 19.16 3.81
C LEU A 336 -5.35 19.39 5.33
N ALA A 337 -6.41 19.00 6.04
CA ALA A 337 -6.47 19.12 7.49
C ALA A 337 -5.41 18.24 8.17
N ILE A 338 -5.22 17.02 7.67
CA ILE A 338 -4.14 16.12 8.09
C ILE A 338 -2.78 16.76 7.77
N GLY A 339 -2.59 17.26 6.55
CA GLY A 339 -1.38 17.97 6.13
C GLY A 339 -1.04 19.15 7.04
N ARG A 340 -2.02 19.97 7.41
CA ARG A 340 -1.84 21.11 8.32
C ARG A 340 -1.40 20.66 9.71
N LYS A 341 -2.03 19.63 10.28
CA LYS A 341 -1.65 19.08 11.59
C LYS A 341 -0.25 18.44 11.53
N ALA A 342 0.05 17.72 10.45
CA ALA A 342 1.36 17.11 10.22
C ALA A 342 2.47 18.16 10.13
N LEU A 343 2.24 19.28 9.44
CA LEU A 343 3.17 20.42 9.40
C LEU A 343 3.38 21.06 10.79
N GLY A 344 2.42 20.94 11.70
CA GLY A 344 2.58 21.38 13.09
C GLY A 344 3.59 20.53 13.87
N GLU A 345 3.75 19.25 13.54
CA GLU A 345 4.70 18.34 14.21
C GLU A 345 6.04 18.22 13.46
N SER A 346 6.00 18.12 12.14
CA SER A 346 7.19 18.05 11.27
C SER A 346 7.07 19.05 10.11
N PRO A 347 7.38 20.34 10.35
CA PRO A 347 7.15 21.41 9.37
C PRO A 347 8.07 21.33 8.15
N VAL A 348 9.33 20.96 8.34
CA VAL A 348 10.35 21.08 7.28
C VAL A 348 10.31 19.91 6.32
N LEU A 349 10.29 18.68 6.85
CA LEU A 349 10.48 17.44 6.10
C LEU A 349 9.26 16.49 6.12
N GLY A 350 8.23 16.79 6.91
CA GLY A 350 7.06 15.91 7.06
C GLY A 350 7.42 14.57 7.71
N PHE A 351 6.56 13.56 7.48
CA PHE A 351 6.74 12.20 8.01
C PHE A 351 7.59 11.28 7.12
N GLY A 352 8.13 11.80 6.01
CA GLY A 352 8.89 11.06 5.02
C GLY A 352 8.05 10.56 3.83
N PRO A 353 8.71 10.29 2.68
CA PRO A 353 8.10 9.65 1.52
C PRO A 353 7.39 8.33 1.89
N ALA A 354 6.27 8.02 1.22
CA ALA A 354 5.47 6.81 1.43
C ALA A 354 4.90 6.60 2.88
N ASN A 355 4.92 7.61 3.74
CA ASN A 355 4.43 7.52 5.13
C ASN A 355 3.16 8.32 5.42
N PHE A 356 2.34 8.64 4.42
CA PHE A 356 1.06 9.34 4.65
C PHE A 356 0.18 8.61 5.69
N ARG A 357 0.23 7.27 5.70
CA ARG A 357 -0.50 6.44 6.68
C ARG A 357 -0.19 6.82 8.14
N VAL A 358 1.05 7.21 8.45
CA VAL A 358 1.43 7.64 9.81
C VAL A 358 0.69 8.93 10.17
N ALA A 359 0.72 9.93 9.28
CA ALA A 359 -0.01 11.18 9.47
C ALA A 359 -1.54 10.96 9.52
N TYR A 360 -2.06 10.07 8.68
CA TYR A 360 -3.49 9.71 8.66
C TYR A 360 -3.92 9.08 10.00
N ASN A 361 -3.14 8.13 10.52
CA ASN A 361 -3.45 7.46 11.78
C ASN A 361 -3.53 8.46 12.93
N ARG A 362 -2.57 9.40 12.99
CA ARG A 362 -2.46 10.35 14.09
C ARG A 362 -3.47 11.51 14.02
N PHE A 363 -3.83 11.95 12.81
CA PHE A 363 -4.51 13.25 12.64
C PHE A 363 -5.87 13.25 11.96
N ARG A 364 -6.36 12.10 11.46
CA ARG A 364 -7.68 12.01 10.82
C ARG A 364 -8.79 12.53 11.73
N ALA A 365 -9.89 12.99 11.14
CA ALA A 365 -11.04 13.49 11.89
C ALA A 365 -11.79 12.34 12.59
N GLY A 366 -12.35 12.63 13.78
CA GLY A 366 -13.19 11.69 14.52
C GLY A 366 -14.45 11.24 13.77
N SER A 367 -14.97 12.11 12.90
CA SER A 367 -16.14 11.82 12.05
C SER A 367 -15.98 10.61 11.13
N ILE A 368 -14.76 10.09 10.95
CA ILE A 368 -14.56 8.83 10.21
C ILE A 368 -15.21 7.64 10.93
N ASN A 369 -15.35 7.71 12.26
CA ASN A 369 -15.91 6.65 13.09
C ASN A 369 -17.41 6.44 12.85
N ASP A 370 -18.10 7.45 12.32
CA ASP A 370 -19.51 7.40 11.91
C ASP A 370 -19.70 6.79 10.52
N THR A 371 -18.61 6.42 9.84
CA THR A 371 -18.63 5.84 8.50
C THR A 371 -18.30 4.36 8.51
N PRO A 372 -18.72 3.59 7.47
CA PRO A 372 -18.28 2.20 7.30
C PRO A 372 -16.76 2.02 7.15
N PHE A 373 -16.02 3.09 6.87
CA PHE A 373 -14.58 3.06 6.58
C PHE A 373 -13.70 3.36 7.81
N TRP A 374 -14.25 3.40 9.02
CA TRP A 374 -13.51 3.77 10.25
C TRP A 374 -12.29 2.87 10.56
N THR A 375 -12.30 1.62 10.11
CA THR A 375 -11.19 0.67 10.22
C THR A 375 -10.16 0.82 9.09
N THR A 376 -10.50 1.52 8.01
CA THR A 376 -9.64 1.67 6.83
C THR A 376 -8.48 2.61 7.15
N ARG A 377 -7.27 2.23 6.71
CA ARG A 377 -6.03 3.01 6.88
C ARG A 377 -5.49 3.38 5.51
N PHE A 378 -5.61 4.65 5.14
CA PHE A 378 -5.20 5.11 3.81
C PHE A 378 -3.69 5.33 3.73
N GLY A 379 -3.09 4.85 2.63
CA GLY A 379 -1.66 5.04 2.32
C GLY A 379 -1.34 6.30 1.56
N HIS A 380 -2.35 7.02 1.08
CA HIS A 380 -2.25 8.28 0.35
C HIS A 380 -3.49 9.16 0.63
N GLY A 381 -3.35 10.47 0.41
CA GLY A 381 -4.46 11.41 0.47
C GLY A 381 -5.27 11.47 -0.82
N PHE A 382 -6.17 12.45 -0.94
CA PHE A 382 -7.00 12.65 -2.13
C PHE A 382 -6.18 12.76 -3.44
N SER A 383 -5.05 13.49 -3.38
CA SER A 383 -4.12 13.64 -4.49
C SER A 383 -2.66 13.62 -4.05
N PHE A 384 -1.76 13.38 -5.00
CA PHE A 384 -0.32 13.38 -4.73
C PHE A 384 0.12 14.72 -4.09
N LEU A 385 -0.23 15.85 -4.70
CA LEU A 385 0.18 17.16 -4.17
C LEU A 385 -0.50 17.53 -2.85
N ALA A 386 -1.73 17.04 -2.60
CA ALA A 386 -2.36 17.21 -1.29
C ALA A 386 -1.68 16.37 -0.19
N THR A 387 -0.98 15.30 -0.57
CA THR A 387 -0.23 14.41 0.33
C THR A 387 1.13 14.99 0.72
N VAL A 388 1.80 15.70 -0.22
CA VAL A 388 3.13 16.32 -0.03
C VAL A 388 3.32 17.10 1.28
N PRO A 389 2.38 17.95 1.74
CA PRO A 389 2.51 18.65 3.03
C PRO A 389 2.78 17.72 4.22
N SER A 390 2.14 16.55 4.23
CA SER A 390 2.29 15.59 5.32
C SER A 390 3.54 14.71 5.18
N THR A 391 3.97 14.40 3.96
CA THR A 391 5.09 13.47 3.71
C THR A 391 6.43 14.18 3.55
N LEU A 392 6.47 15.37 2.98
CA LEU A 392 7.71 16.08 2.63
C LEU A 392 7.82 17.49 3.22
N GLY A 393 6.81 17.94 3.98
CA GLY A 393 6.81 19.24 4.64
C GLY A 393 6.81 20.43 3.68
N VAL A 394 7.12 21.62 4.20
CA VAL A 394 7.15 22.88 3.43
C VAL A 394 8.22 22.85 2.33
N LEU A 395 9.37 22.21 2.57
CA LEU A 395 10.41 22.08 1.54
C LEU A 395 9.92 21.22 0.37
N GLY A 396 9.21 20.14 0.65
CA GLY A 396 8.56 19.32 -0.36
C GLY A 396 7.58 20.12 -1.21
N ILE A 397 6.70 20.91 -0.57
CA ILE A 397 5.73 21.77 -1.27
C ILE A 397 6.46 22.71 -2.24
N ALA A 398 7.44 23.46 -1.74
CA ALA A 398 8.16 24.45 -2.54
C ALA A 398 8.87 23.82 -3.74
N VAL A 399 9.56 22.69 -3.52
CA VAL A 399 10.33 22.03 -4.56
C VAL A 399 9.42 21.36 -5.62
N PHE A 400 8.33 20.72 -5.22
CA PHE A 400 7.40 20.09 -6.17
C PHE A 400 6.59 21.12 -6.96
N LEU A 401 6.13 22.22 -6.34
CA LEU A 401 5.49 23.31 -7.08
C LEU A 401 6.47 23.98 -8.05
N GLY A 402 7.72 24.20 -7.63
CA GLY A 402 8.78 24.67 -8.51
C GLY A 402 9.05 23.72 -9.68
N PHE A 403 9.01 22.42 -9.44
CA PHE A 403 9.14 21.39 -10.49
C PHE A 403 7.99 21.44 -11.48
N VAL A 404 6.74 21.46 -11.01
CA VAL A 404 5.55 21.58 -11.87
C VAL A 404 5.62 22.84 -12.73
N ALA A 405 5.92 23.99 -12.12
CA ALA A 405 6.05 25.26 -12.82
C ALA A 405 7.18 25.23 -13.86
N SER A 406 8.34 24.68 -13.51
CA SER A 406 9.47 24.56 -14.43
C SER A 406 9.16 23.64 -15.60
N VAL A 407 8.43 22.53 -15.38
CA VAL A 407 8.03 21.62 -16.46
C VAL A 407 7.01 22.31 -17.37
N PHE A 408 6.03 23.02 -16.81
CA PHE A 408 5.05 23.76 -17.61
C PHE A 408 5.70 24.80 -18.53
N VAL A 409 6.61 25.61 -17.99
CA VAL A 409 7.39 26.60 -18.77
C VAL A 409 8.26 25.89 -19.82
N PHE A 410 8.90 24.78 -19.45
CA PHE A 410 9.70 23.99 -20.38
C PHE A 410 8.87 23.46 -21.56
N ILE A 411 7.67 22.93 -21.32
CA ILE A 411 6.76 22.47 -22.38
C ILE A 411 6.45 23.63 -23.35
N GLY A 412 6.01 24.78 -22.82
CA GLY A 412 5.72 25.94 -23.65
C GLY A 412 6.90 26.32 -24.54
N ARG A 413 8.12 26.32 -23.98
CA ARG A 413 9.34 26.63 -24.74
C ARG A 413 9.69 25.56 -25.78
N VAL A 414 9.62 24.27 -25.45
CA VAL A 414 9.93 23.18 -26.39
C VAL A 414 8.99 23.22 -27.59
N LEU A 415 7.73 23.59 -27.37
CA LEU A 415 6.76 23.78 -28.42
C LEU A 415 7.04 25.07 -29.20
N TRP A 416 7.28 26.22 -28.56
CA TRP A 416 7.57 27.49 -29.25
C TRP A 416 8.87 27.52 -30.05
N ALA A 417 9.96 26.97 -29.50
CA ALA A 417 11.29 27.04 -30.10
C ALA A 417 11.48 26.06 -31.27
N ALA A 418 10.44 25.29 -31.62
CA ALA A 418 10.50 24.35 -32.71
C ALA A 418 10.54 25.06 -34.07
N PRO A 419 11.22 24.51 -35.10
CA PRO A 419 11.13 25.04 -36.47
C PRO A 419 9.74 24.85 -37.11
N GLY A 420 8.87 24.05 -36.49
CA GLY A 420 7.50 23.83 -36.92
C GLY A 420 6.79 22.83 -36.00
N PRO A 421 5.48 22.60 -36.21
CA PRO A 421 4.74 21.62 -35.43
C PRO A 421 5.29 20.21 -35.65
N ASP A 422 5.66 19.53 -34.56
CA ASP A 422 6.17 18.16 -34.58
C ASP A 422 5.31 17.25 -33.67
N PRO A 423 4.58 16.27 -34.24
CA PRO A 423 3.80 15.32 -33.45
C PRO A 423 4.59 14.63 -32.34
N LEU A 424 5.88 14.37 -32.57
CA LEU A 424 6.74 13.71 -31.57
C LEU A 424 7.01 14.57 -30.34
N ARG A 425 6.87 15.90 -30.41
CA ARG A 425 7.01 16.80 -29.26
C ARG A 425 5.67 17.03 -28.56
N TRP A 426 4.62 17.26 -29.34
CA TRP A 426 3.28 17.56 -28.83
C TRP A 426 2.63 16.40 -28.09
N ALA A 427 2.81 15.16 -28.54
CA ALA A 427 2.23 13.99 -27.86
C ALA A 427 2.81 13.75 -26.45
N PRO A 428 4.15 13.69 -26.24
CA PRO A 428 4.73 13.67 -24.90
C PRO A 428 4.37 14.90 -24.05
N ALA A 429 4.28 16.10 -24.65
CA ALA A 429 3.87 17.31 -23.93
C ALA A 429 2.45 17.21 -23.39
N GLY A 430 1.49 16.76 -24.21
CA GLY A 430 0.11 16.53 -23.79
C GLY A 430 -0.01 15.51 -22.67
N ALA A 431 0.65 14.35 -22.82
CA ALA A 431 0.71 13.33 -21.79
C ALA A 431 1.31 13.85 -20.47
N THR A 432 2.39 14.64 -20.55
CA THR A 432 3.03 15.28 -19.39
C THR A 432 2.06 16.23 -18.69
N LEU A 433 1.38 17.11 -19.42
CA LEU A 433 0.38 18.03 -18.86
C LEU A 433 -0.75 17.28 -18.15
N LEU A 434 -1.29 16.23 -18.78
CA LEU A 434 -2.35 15.42 -18.18
C LEU A 434 -1.90 14.78 -16.86
N ILE A 435 -0.69 14.22 -16.79
CA ILE A 435 -0.18 13.61 -15.55
C ILE A 435 0.05 14.67 -14.48
N LEU A 436 0.57 15.85 -14.84
CA LEU A 436 0.73 16.95 -13.89
C LEU A 436 -0.63 17.42 -13.34
N ILE A 437 -1.67 17.48 -14.16
CA ILE A 437 -3.04 17.80 -13.70
C ILE A 437 -3.53 16.70 -12.74
N LEU A 438 -3.35 15.42 -13.11
CA LEU A 438 -3.72 14.30 -12.24
C LEU A 438 -3.03 14.38 -10.87
N TRP A 439 -1.78 14.85 -10.76
CA TRP A 439 -1.12 15.04 -9.46
C TRP A 439 -1.84 16.03 -8.53
N PHE A 440 -2.64 16.96 -9.05
CA PHE A 440 -3.46 17.87 -8.24
C PHE A 440 -4.79 17.25 -7.82
N ILE A 441 -5.37 16.38 -8.65
CA ILE A 441 -6.77 15.92 -8.49
C ILE A 441 -6.92 14.40 -8.28
N TYR A 442 -5.82 13.66 -8.25
CA TYR A 442 -5.78 12.21 -8.05
C TYR A 442 -4.50 11.75 -7.37
N ALA A 443 -4.56 10.60 -6.70
CA ALA A 443 -3.43 9.98 -6.03
C ALA A 443 -2.33 9.55 -7.02
N SER A 444 -1.09 9.44 -6.56
CA SER A 444 0.01 8.96 -7.39
C SER A 444 -0.25 7.51 -7.85
N ASN A 445 0.16 7.21 -9.08
CA ASN A 445 0.20 5.88 -9.64
C ASN A 445 1.58 5.65 -10.25
N PHE A 446 2.24 4.55 -9.87
CA PHE A 446 3.55 4.16 -10.38
C PHE A 446 3.67 4.24 -11.91
N ASN A 447 2.68 3.76 -12.67
CA ASN A 447 2.73 3.74 -14.14
C ASN A 447 2.66 5.16 -14.73
N ALA A 448 1.83 6.02 -14.16
CA ALA A 448 1.71 7.42 -14.57
C ALA A 448 2.99 8.21 -14.21
N SER A 449 3.55 7.97 -13.02
CA SER A 449 4.82 8.58 -12.60
C SER A 449 5.98 8.12 -13.48
N PHE A 450 6.11 6.82 -13.79
CA PHE A 450 7.08 6.33 -14.77
C PHE A 450 6.92 7.01 -16.13
N ALA A 451 5.67 7.08 -16.64
CA ALA A 451 5.38 7.73 -17.92
C ALA A 451 5.77 9.21 -17.90
N LEU A 452 5.49 9.96 -16.82
CA LEU A 452 5.87 11.35 -16.68
C LEU A 452 7.38 11.55 -16.92
N PHE A 453 8.22 10.83 -16.18
CA PHE A 453 9.67 10.96 -16.29
C PHE A 453 10.21 10.48 -17.64
N ALA A 454 9.60 9.44 -18.22
CA ALA A 454 9.91 9.01 -19.58
C ALA A 454 9.58 10.10 -20.63
N MET A 455 8.41 10.74 -20.53
CA MET A 455 8.01 11.82 -21.42
C MET A 455 8.90 13.06 -21.28
N LEU A 456 9.29 13.41 -20.05
CA LEU A 456 10.27 14.48 -19.82
C LEU A 456 11.61 14.18 -20.51
N GLY A 457 12.09 12.93 -20.39
CA GLY A 457 13.29 12.49 -21.09
C GLY A 457 13.15 12.59 -22.61
N LEU A 458 12.01 12.17 -23.16
CA LEU A 458 11.72 12.25 -24.59
C LEU A 458 11.66 13.70 -25.09
N LEU A 459 11.00 14.60 -24.34
CA LEU A 459 10.93 16.02 -24.68
C LEU A 459 12.32 16.64 -24.77
N VAL A 460 13.19 16.36 -23.79
CA VAL A 460 14.59 16.84 -23.82
C VAL A 460 15.36 16.19 -24.98
N ALA A 461 15.18 14.90 -25.25
CA ALA A 461 15.84 14.20 -26.35
C ALA A 461 15.49 14.79 -27.73
N LEU A 462 14.26 15.30 -27.86
CA LEU A 462 13.68 15.87 -29.09
C LEU A 462 13.98 17.37 -29.29
N THR A 463 14.51 18.07 -28.28
CA THR A 463 15.06 19.42 -28.47
C THR A 463 16.29 19.36 -29.37
N GLU A 464 16.40 20.31 -30.29
CA GLU A 464 17.55 20.40 -31.18
C GLU A 464 18.82 20.74 -30.38
N ARG A 465 19.95 20.22 -30.83
CA ARG A 465 21.25 20.56 -30.24
C ARG A 465 21.57 21.99 -30.66
N GLU A 466 21.13 22.96 -29.88
CA GLU A 466 21.59 24.34 -30.05
C GLU A 466 23.11 24.35 -29.81
N ALA A 467 23.86 24.62 -30.87
CA ALA A 467 25.28 24.91 -30.74
C ALA A 467 25.43 26.10 -29.78
N SER A 468 26.43 26.05 -28.89
CA SER A 468 26.70 27.13 -27.94
C SER A 468 26.75 28.45 -28.71
N PRO A 469 25.95 29.48 -28.33
CA PRO A 469 25.96 30.73 -29.06
C PRO A 469 27.37 31.31 -28.96
N SER A 470 28.02 31.47 -30.11
CA SER A 470 29.20 32.32 -30.25
C SER A 470 28.80 33.74 -29.90
N GLY A 471 29.30 34.25 -28.77
CA GLY A 471 29.45 35.68 -28.48
C GLY A 471 28.23 36.58 -28.71
N GLY A 472 27.25 36.52 -27.82
CA GLY A 472 26.21 37.54 -27.72
C GLY A 472 25.83 37.77 -26.26
N GLU A 473 26.55 38.66 -25.58
CA GLU A 473 26.25 39.04 -24.20
C GLU A 473 24.95 39.86 -24.14
N ILE A 474 23.83 39.19 -23.91
CA ILE A 474 22.64 39.87 -23.37
C ILE A 474 22.82 39.91 -21.85
N GLY A 475 23.44 40.99 -21.38
CA GLY A 475 23.55 41.35 -19.96
C GLY A 475 22.18 41.72 -19.39
N GLY A 476 21.82 41.13 -18.24
CA GLY A 476 20.56 41.42 -17.53
C GLY A 476 19.92 40.18 -16.89
N LEU A 477 18.95 40.40 -16.00
CA LEU A 477 18.15 39.32 -15.37
C LEU A 477 17.39 38.50 -16.43
N HIS A 478 16.86 39.16 -17.46
CA HIS A 478 16.13 38.56 -18.57
C HIS A 478 17.00 37.60 -19.41
N GLY A 479 18.25 38.00 -19.74
CA GLY A 479 19.19 37.14 -20.47
C GLY A 479 19.72 35.97 -19.64
N ARG A 480 19.80 36.12 -18.31
CA ARG A 480 20.11 35.01 -17.37
C ARG A 480 18.95 34.02 -17.24
N LEU A 481 17.72 34.52 -17.11
CA LEU A 481 16.51 33.69 -17.06
C LEU A 481 16.33 32.91 -18.38
N ARG A 482 16.51 33.56 -19.54
CA ARG A 482 16.40 32.89 -20.84
C ARG A 482 17.39 31.74 -21.02
N ARG A 483 18.64 31.91 -20.57
CA ARG A 483 19.70 30.87 -20.56
C ARG A 483 19.39 29.70 -19.63
N TRP A 484 18.60 29.91 -18.58
CA TRP A 484 18.27 28.86 -17.59
C TRP A 484 17.37 27.76 -18.17
N PHE A 485 16.57 28.10 -19.19
CA PHE A 485 15.62 27.19 -19.85
C PHE A 485 16.13 26.56 -21.16
N GLU A 486 17.38 26.79 -21.55
CA GLU A 486 17.99 26.19 -22.74
C GLU A 486 18.51 24.78 -22.48
N VAL A 487 18.28 23.86 -23.44
CA VAL A 487 18.86 22.53 -23.40
C VAL A 487 20.26 22.57 -23.99
N ARG A 488 21.28 22.42 -23.13
CA ARG A 488 22.67 22.44 -23.56
C ARG A 488 23.36 21.10 -23.25
N GLU A 489 24.12 20.60 -24.22
CA GLU A 489 25.04 19.50 -23.98
C GLU A 489 26.25 20.06 -23.21
N ARG A 490 26.55 19.47 -22.06
CA ARG A 490 27.75 19.79 -21.28
C ARG A 490 28.68 18.59 -21.31
N VAL A 491 29.95 18.87 -21.58
CA VAL A 491 31.03 17.90 -21.55
C VAL A 491 31.95 18.29 -20.40
N ILE A 492 32.13 17.38 -19.46
CA ILE A 492 33.08 17.50 -18.36
C ILE A 492 34.23 16.54 -18.68
N ALA A 493 35.43 17.07 -18.88
CA ALA A 493 36.62 16.26 -19.10
C ALA A 493 37.05 15.58 -17.80
N VAL A 494 37.12 14.25 -17.82
CA VAL A 494 37.57 13.39 -16.72
C VAL A 494 39.04 13.01 -16.97
N SER A 495 39.87 14.04 -17.19
CA SER A 495 41.31 13.91 -17.41
C SER A 495 42.12 14.21 -16.14
N HIS A 496 41.57 15.00 -15.22
CA HIS A 496 42.23 15.32 -13.96
C HIS A 496 42.25 14.10 -13.04
N PRO A 497 43.43 13.68 -12.51
CA PRO A 497 43.56 12.47 -11.68
C PRO A 497 42.55 12.39 -10.54
N ALA A 498 42.29 13.49 -9.83
CA ALA A 498 41.31 13.53 -8.75
C ALA A 498 39.87 13.26 -9.22
N LEU A 499 39.49 13.74 -10.41
CA LEU A 499 38.15 13.52 -10.96
C LEU A 499 38.02 12.11 -11.53
N THR A 500 39.04 11.58 -12.18
CA THR A 500 39.09 10.17 -12.62
C THR A 500 39.02 9.23 -11.43
N PHE A 501 39.72 9.55 -10.34
CA PHE A 501 39.62 8.84 -9.07
C PHE A 501 38.20 8.92 -8.49
N ALA A 502 37.61 10.11 -8.40
CA ALA A 502 36.26 10.29 -7.88
C ALA A 502 35.20 9.52 -8.71
N VAL A 503 35.25 9.59 -10.05
CA VAL A 503 34.32 8.86 -10.93
C VAL A 503 34.54 7.35 -10.84
N SER A 504 35.80 6.90 -10.72
CA SER A 504 36.10 5.48 -10.51
C SER A 504 35.56 4.99 -9.17
N LEU A 505 35.74 5.79 -8.11
CA LEU A 505 35.23 5.50 -6.79
C LEU A 505 33.70 5.40 -6.80
N VAL A 506 33.02 6.39 -7.40
CA VAL A 506 31.56 6.36 -7.59
C VAL A 506 31.13 5.15 -8.43
N GLY A 507 31.88 4.80 -9.49
CA GLY A 507 31.63 3.62 -10.31
C GLY A 507 31.70 2.31 -9.51
N VAL A 508 32.74 2.14 -8.68
CA VAL A 508 32.88 1.00 -7.79
C VAL A 508 31.73 0.95 -6.78
N PHE A 509 31.39 2.09 -6.14
CA PHE A 509 30.26 2.17 -5.23
C PHE A 509 28.94 1.83 -5.92
N VAL A 510 28.68 2.33 -7.12
CA VAL A 510 27.46 2.03 -7.87
C VAL A 510 27.39 0.55 -8.22
N ILE A 511 28.49 -0.06 -8.66
CA ILE A 511 28.51 -1.51 -8.95
C ILE A 511 28.26 -2.30 -7.66
N ALA A 512 28.95 -1.99 -6.56
CA ALA A 512 28.74 -2.65 -5.28
C ALA A 512 27.29 -2.49 -4.80
N LEU A 513 26.75 -1.27 -4.83
CA LEU A 513 25.36 -0.97 -4.48
C LEU A 513 24.37 -1.69 -5.41
N SER A 514 24.69 -1.83 -6.70
CA SER A 514 23.86 -2.57 -7.67
C SER A 514 23.78 -4.04 -7.35
N THR A 515 24.90 -4.65 -6.98
CA THR A 515 24.97 -6.06 -6.60
C THR A 515 24.21 -6.29 -5.31
N VAL A 516 24.38 -5.41 -4.32
CA VAL A 516 23.63 -5.45 -3.06
C VAL A 516 22.13 -5.23 -3.30
N ALA A 517 21.74 -4.27 -4.14
CA ALA A 517 20.35 -3.99 -4.48
C ALA A 517 19.70 -5.17 -5.20
N LEU A 518 20.39 -5.78 -6.16
CA LEU A 518 19.89 -6.95 -6.88
C LEU A 518 19.74 -8.16 -5.95
N TYR A 519 20.74 -8.43 -5.10
CA TYR A 519 20.65 -9.47 -4.09
C TYR A 519 19.47 -9.21 -3.13
N SER A 520 19.35 -7.98 -2.63
CA SER A 520 18.28 -7.57 -1.71
C SER A 520 16.90 -7.74 -2.36
N PHE A 521 16.77 -7.38 -3.64
CA PHE A 521 15.54 -7.58 -4.39
C PHE A 521 15.17 -9.07 -4.51
N VAL A 522 16.11 -9.92 -4.92
CA VAL A 522 15.86 -11.37 -5.04
C VAL A 522 15.47 -11.96 -3.68
N ALA A 523 16.16 -11.54 -2.61
CA ALA A 523 15.86 -11.98 -1.26
C ALA A 523 14.48 -11.51 -0.79
N GLN A 524 14.10 -10.24 -1.02
CA GLN A 524 12.78 -9.71 -0.71
C GLN A 524 11.67 -10.43 -1.49
N TYR A 525 11.86 -10.66 -2.80
CA TYR A 525 10.89 -11.38 -3.62
C TYR A 525 10.69 -12.82 -3.11
N ALA A 526 11.77 -13.54 -2.84
CA ALA A 526 11.71 -14.87 -2.26
C ALA A 526 11.04 -14.86 -0.88
N SER A 527 11.33 -13.85 -0.05
CA SER A 527 10.70 -13.64 1.25
C SER A 527 9.17 -13.46 1.11
N HIS A 528 8.71 -12.62 0.20
CA HIS A 528 7.28 -12.41 -0.07
C HIS A 528 6.57 -13.67 -0.56
N ILE A 529 7.23 -14.53 -1.33
CA ILE A 529 6.67 -15.83 -1.73
C ILE A 529 6.47 -16.73 -0.50
N TYR A 530 7.47 -16.83 0.39
CA TYR A 530 7.33 -17.60 1.61
C TYR A 530 6.27 -17.03 2.55
N PHE A 531 6.21 -15.70 2.66
CA PHE A 531 5.17 -15.00 3.40
C PHE A 531 3.76 -15.34 2.88
N GLN A 532 3.57 -15.33 1.56
CA GLN A 532 2.30 -15.72 0.95
C GLN A 532 1.95 -17.19 1.20
N ARG A 533 2.94 -18.08 1.18
CA ARG A 533 2.73 -19.50 1.54
C ARG A 533 2.31 -19.65 3.00
N ALA A 534 2.95 -18.92 3.92
CA ALA A 534 2.57 -18.92 5.34
C ALA A 534 1.11 -18.50 5.53
N ARG A 535 0.71 -17.38 4.93
CA ARG A 535 -0.68 -16.87 5.00
C ARG A 535 -1.68 -17.85 4.40
N ARG A 536 -1.35 -18.46 3.26
CA ARG A 536 -2.20 -19.45 2.62
C ARG A 536 -2.41 -20.67 3.52
N VAL A 537 -1.35 -21.18 4.15
CA VAL A 537 -1.44 -22.33 5.05
C VAL A 537 -2.26 -22.00 6.30
N LEU A 538 -2.05 -20.82 6.88
CA LEU A 538 -2.82 -20.36 8.03
C LEU A 538 -4.30 -20.21 7.69
N ASN A 539 -4.63 -19.56 6.56
CA ASN A 539 -6.02 -19.29 6.17
C ASN A 539 -6.79 -20.54 5.73
N LEU A 540 -6.15 -21.48 5.03
CA LEU A 540 -6.83 -22.67 4.50
C LEU A 540 -6.85 -23.85 5.47
N TYR A 541 -5.81 -24.00 6.30
CA TYR A 541 -5.64 -25.20 7.13
C TYR A 541 -5.54 -24.90 8.63
N GLY A 542 -5.43 -23.63 9.03
CA GLY A 542 -5.21 -23.26 10.44
C GLY A 542 -3.90 -23.80 11.03
N ASN A 543 -2.96 -24.25 10.19
CA ASN A 543 -1.73 -24.90 10.63
C ASN A 543 -0.65 -23.86 10.96
N THR A 544 -0.51 -23.54 12.24
CA THR A 544 0.44 -22.56 12.77
C THR A 544 1.89 -23.03 12.67
N ASP A 545 2.17 -24.32 12.87
CA ASP A 545 3.52 -24.89 12.83
C ASP A 545 4.17 -24.74 11.44
N THR A 546 3.41 -25.08 10.39
CA THR A 546 3.89 -24.95 9.00
C THR A 546 3.98 -23.49 8.57
N ALA A 547 3.02 -22.66 8.99
CA ALA A 547 3.06 -21.22 8.75
C ALA A 547 4.32 -20.60 9.35
N ARG A 548 4.70 -21.00 10.57
CA ARG A 548 5.91 -20.54 11.27
C ARG A 548 7.18 -20.86 10.49
N VAL A 549 7.34 -22.10 10.01
CA VAL A 549 8.52 -22.48 9.20
C VAL A 549 8.66 -21.60 7.96
N PHE A 550 7.55 -21.28 7.29
CA PHE A 550 7.58 -20.37 6.15
C PHE A 550 7.91 -18.93 6.55
N LEU A 551 7.36 -18.43 7.67
CA LEU A 551 7.69 -17.10 8.19
C LEU A 551 9.17 -16.99 8.59
N GLU A 552 9.74 -18.01 9.23
CA GLU A 552 11.17 -18.02 9.57
C GLU A 552 12.06 -17.99 8.33
N ARG A 553 11.69 -18.73 7.27
CA ARG A 553 12.38 -18.64 5.97
C ARG A 553 12.27 -17.25 5.37
N ALA A 554 11.09 -16.63 5.45
CA ALA A 554 10.86 -15.27 4.98
C ALA A 554 11.74 -14.25 5.74
N VAL A 555 11.78 -14.34 7.07
CA VAL A 555 12.59 -13.45 7.93
C VAL A 555 14.09 -13.61 7.70
N ARG A 556 14.58 -14.84 7.47
CA ARG A 556 15.99 -15.07 7.11
C ARG A 556 16.39 -14.39 5.81
N LEU A 557 15.45 -14.24 4.86
CA LEU A 557 15.68 -13.58 3.58
C LEU A 557 15.49 -12.06 3.67
N ASN A 558 14.58 -11.59 4.53
CA ASN A 558 14.28 -10.17 4.71
C ASN A 558 14.01 -9.88 6.20
N SER A 559 15.05 -9.48 6.93
CA SER A 559 14.96 -9.18 8.37
C SER A 559 14.57 -7.73 8.67
N THR A 560 14.30 -6.94 7.64
CA THR A 560 13.95 -5.51 7.74
C THR A 560 12.46 -5.22 7.59
N ASP A 561 11.66 -6.19 7.18
CA ASP A 561 10.22 -6.05 6.98
C ASP A 561 9.47 -6.32 8.28
N GLU A 562 8.81 -5.28 8.82
CA GLU A 562 8.06 -5.37 10.06
C GLU A 562 6.84 -6.32 9.96
N PHE A 563 6.24 -6.48 8.77
CA PHE A 563 5.04 -7.29 8.58
C PHE A 563 5.32 -8.79 8.81
N LEU A 564 6.54 -9.24 8.56
CA LEU A 564 6.94 -10.62 8.83
C LEU A 564 6.95 -10.90 10.34
N TYR A 565 7.50 -9.98 11.12
CA TYR A 565 7.54 -10.08 12.58
C TYR A 565 6.16 -9.89 13.22
N GLN A 566 5.32 -8.98 12.68
CA GLN A 566 3.91 -8.88 13.08
C GLN A 566 3.20 -10.22 12.91
N SER A 567 3.40 -10.89 11.77
CA SER A 567 2.76 -12.16 11.46
C SER A 567 3.28 -13.30 12.34
N GLN A 568 4.58 -13.31 12.67
CA GLN A 568 5.13 -14.26 13.65
C GLN A 568 4.52 -14.05 15.04
N ALA A 569 4.39 -12.80 15.49
CA ALA A 569 3.77 -12.49 16.76
C ALA A 569 2.28 -12.88 16.81
N GLN A 570 1.54 -12.68 15.71
CA GLN A 570 0.15 -13.14 15.60
C GLN A 570 0.02 -14.67 15.63
N VAL A 571 0.91 -15.39 14.94
CA VAL A 571 0.98 -16.86 15.03
C VAL A 571 1.24 -17.30 16.47
N ALA A 572 2.15 -16.62 17.18
CA ALA A 572 2.41 -16.91 18.59
C ALA A 572 1.17 -16.68 19.47
N VAL A 573 0.38 -15.62 19.24
CA VAL A 573 -0.90 -15.42 19.95
C VAL A 573 -1.86 -16.60 19.71
N LEU A 574 -1.99 -17.08 18.48
CA LEU A 574 -2.82 -18.23 18.15
C LEU A 574 -2.33 -19.52 18.85
N ASP A 575 -1.02 -19.75 18.86
CA ASP A 575 -0.43 -20.90 19.53
C ASP A 575 -0.56 -20.84 21.06
N LEU A 576 -0.41 -19.65 21.66
CA LEU A 576 -0.64 -19.43 23.08
C LEU A 576 -2.09 -19.76 23.46
N ASN A 577 -3.07 -19.29 22.68
CA ASN A 577 -4.47 -19.61 22.92
C ASN A 577 -4.74 -21.12 22.78
N ARG A 578 -4.10 -21.80 21.82
CA ARG A 578 -4.17 -23.25 21.68
C ARG A 578 -3.58 -23.97 22.89
N ILE A 579 -2.43 -23.52 23.40
CA ILE A 579 -1.76 -24.07 24.58
C ILE A 579 -2.64 -23.91 25.83
N ILE A 580 -3.22 -22.71 26.03
CA ILE A 580 -4.17 -22.44 27.13
C ILE A 580 -5.37 -23.38 27.02
N GLY A 581 -5.94 -23.55 25.82
CA GLY A 581 -7.05 -24.47 25.60
C GLY A 581 -6.71 -25.93 25.91
N GLN A 582 -5.48 -26.37 25.62
CA GLN A 582 -5.02 -27.72 25.96
C GLN A 582 -4.87 -27.92 27.48
N ALA A 583 -4.37 -26.92 28.19
CA ALA A 583 -4.30 -26.95 29.65
C ALA A 583 -5.69 -27.01 30.29
N ALA A 584 -6.65 -26.27 29.73
CA ALA A 584 -8.04 -26.30 30.19
C ALA A 584 -8.71 -27.66 29.94
N ALA A 585 -8.39 -28.33 28.83
CA ALA A 585 -8.95 -29.64 28.49
C ALA A 585 -8.33 -30.81 29.26
N ASN A 586 -7.07 -30.69 29.70
CA ASN A 586 -6.39 -31.71 30.48
C ASN A 586 -5.53 -31.07 31.58
N PRO A 587 -6.09 -30.85 32.78
CA PRO A 587 -5.44 -30.14 33.88
C PRO A 587 -4.13 -30.76 34.38
N ASP A 588 -3.92 -32.07 34.18
CA ASP A 588 -2.71 -32.78 34.61
C ASP A 588 -1.51 -32.56 33.68
N ARG A 589 -1.73 -31.98 32.50
CA ARG A 589 -0.69 -31.74 31.50
C ARG A 589 0.03 -30.42 31.79
N ASP A 590 1.30 -30.48 32.21
CA ASP A 590 2.13 -29.28 32.34
C ASP A 590 2.47 -28.69 30.96
N VAL A 591 1.87 -27.53 30.65
CA VAL A 591 2.16 -26.76 29.43
C VAL A 591 3.02 -25.52 29.71
N SER A 592 3.49 -25.33 30.96
CA SER A 592 4.15 -24.08 31.38
C SER A 592 5.43 -23.81 30.59
N ALA A 593 6.20 -24.84 30.27
CA ALA A 593 7.40 -24.71 29.45
C ALA A 593 7.07 -24.30 28.01
N GLN A 594 6.05 -24.93 27.41
CA GLN A 594 5.59 -24.61 26.05
C GLN A 594 5.03 -23.19 25.97
N PHE A 595 4.26 -22.79 26.98
CA PHE A 595 3.73 -21.45 27.10
C PHE A 595 4.85 -20.41 27.19
N ARG A 596 5.82 -20.59 28.10
CA ARG A 596 6.94 -19.65 28.28
C ARG A 596 7.76 -19.49 27.00
N ASP A 597 8.05 -20.59 26.32
CA ASP A 597 8.83 -20.62 25.08
C ASP A 597 8.09 -19.92 23.93
N GLU A 598 6.80 -20.20 23.75
CA GLU A 598 5.98 -19.54 22.73
C GLU A 598 5.76 -18.05 23.03
N PHE A 599 5.54 -17.71 24.30
CA PHE A 599 5.40 -16.32 24.74
C PHE A 599 6.67 -15.52 24.49
N ALA A 600 7.84 -16.07 24.84
CA ALA A 600 9.13 -15.44 24.56
C ALA A 600 9.35 -15.22 23.06
N ARG A 601 9.01 -16.20 22.21
CA ARG A 601 9.05 -16.04 20.74
C ARG A 601 8.14 -14.91 20.27
N GLY A 602 6.88 -14.90 20.71
CA GLY A 602 5.90 -13.89 20.33
C GLY A 602 6.35 -12.49 20.73
N VAL A 603 6.78 -12.30 21.98
CA VAL A 603 7.26 -11.01 22.50
C VAL A 603 8.50 -10.54 21.75
N ASN A 604 9.48 -11.41 21.49
CA ASN A 604 10.67 -11.06 20.72
C ASN A 604 10.32 -10.60 19.30
N ALA A 605 9.39 -11.29 18.63
CA ALA A 605 8.91 -10.90 17.31
C ALA A 605 8.18 -9.53 17.36
N ALA A 606 7.26 -9.34 18.30
CA ALA A 606 6.52 -8.10 18.45
C ALA A 606 7.43 -6.90 18.79
N GLN A 607 8.39 -7.07 19.70
CA GLN A 607 9.40 -6.05 20.02
C GLN A 607 10.27 -5.72 18.80
N ARG A 608 10.61 -6.72 17.97
CA ARG A 608 11.35 -6.47 16.74
C ARG A 608 10.53 -5.66 15.73
N ALA A 609 9.25 -5.96 15.59
CA ALA A 609 8.33 -5.18 14.76
C ALA A 609 8.23 -3.72 15.25
N VAL A 610 8.08 -3.51 16.56
CA VAL A 610 8.08 -2.18 17.19
C VAL A 610 9.38 -1.42 16.91
N LYS A 611 10.54 -2.09 17.01
CA LYS A 611 11.84 -1.48 16.75
C LYS A 611 11.99 -1.03 15.29
N LEU A 612 11.46 -1.79 14.34
CA LEU A 612 11.53 -1.47 12.91
C LEU A 612 10.57 -0.32 12.52
N ALA A 613 9.37 -0.31 13.09
CA ALA A 613 8.36 0.70 12.80
C ALA A 613 7.60 1.13 14.08
N PRO A 614 8.17 2.02 14.90
CA PRO A 614 7.57 2.43 16.17
C PRO A 614 6.31 3.29 16.00
N ALA A 615 6.16 3.97 14.86
CA ALA A 615 4.98 4.77 14.52
C ALA A 615 3.79 3.95 13.99
N ASN A 616 3.95 2.63 13.82
CA ASN A 616 2.85 1.77 13.41
C ASN A 616 2.07 1.28 14.66
N PRO A 617 0.82 1.73 14.88
CA PRO A 617 0.04 1.38 16.07
C PRO A 617 -0.18 -0.13 16.22
N GLN A 618 -0.24 -0.86 15.10
CA GLN A 618 -0.48 -2.31 15.11
C GLN A 618 0.65 -3.08 15.79
N ASN A 619 1.90 -2.62 15.69
CA ASN A 619 3.05 -3.25 16.32
C ASN A 619 2.91 -3.25 17.85
N TRP A 620 2.54 -2.09 18.40
CA TRP A 620 2.25 -1.93 19.83
C TRP A 620 1.01 -2.70 20.26
N PHE A 621 -0.02 -2.73 19.41
CA PHE A 621 -1.25 -3.46 19.69
C PHE A 621 -1.02 -4.97 19.85
N ILE A 622 -0.26 -5.59 18.93
CA ILE A 622 0.07 -7.03 19.00
C ILE A 622 0.94 -7.33 20.23
N LEU A 623 1.89 -6.44 20.57
CA LEU A 623 2.67 -6.57 21.79
C LEU A 623 1.76 -6.53 23.04
N GLY A 624 0.79 -5.63 23.07
CA GLY A 624 -0.23 -5.57 24.12
C GLY A 624 -1.07 -6.86 24.20
N GLN A 625 -1.45 -7.43 23.06
CA GLN A 625 -2.22 -8.68 23.01
C GLN A 625 -1.45 -9.86 23.59
N LEU A 626 -0.14 -9.97 23.31
CA LEU A 626 0.70 -11.01 23.89
C LEU A 626 0.75 -10.90 25.41
N TYR A 627 0.94 -9.68 25.93
CA TYR A 627 0.92 -9.44 27.38
C TYR A 627 -0.47 -9.69 27.99
N GLU A 628 -1.56 -9.29 27.31
CA GLU A 628 -2.95 -9.58 27.71
C GLU A 628 -3.16 -11.10 27.85
N THR A 629 -2.76 -11.89 26.85
CA THR A 629 -2.85 -13.37 26.89
C THR A 629 -2.01 -13.99 28.01
N ALA A 630 -0.90 -13.36 28.40
CA ALA A 630 0.00 -13.87 29.42
C ALA A 630 -0.33 -13.45 30.86
N MET A 631 -1.35 -12.61 31.07
CA MET A 631 -1.74 -12.12 32.39
C MET A 631 -1.92 -13.22 33.47
N PRO A 632 -2.53 -14.38 33.18
CA PRO A 632 -2.69 -15.42 34.20
C PRO A 632 -1.38 -16.08 34.63
N PHE A 633 -0.31 -15.96 33.82
CA PHE A 633 0.92 -16.74 33.96
C PHE A 633 2.15 -15.88 34.25
N VAL A 634 2.12 -14.58 33.94
CA VAL A 634 3.28 -13.69 34.00
C VAL A 634 2.96 -12.47 34.86
N ALA A 635 3.68 -12.34 35.98
CA ALA A 635 3.58 -11.17 36.85
C ALA A 635 3.98 -9.88 36.09
N GLY A 636 3.24 -8.79 36.29
CA GLY A 636 3.47 -7.51 35.62
C GLY A 636 2.98 -7.43 34.15
N ALA A 637 2.45 -8.51 33.59
CA ALA A 637 1.94 -8.50 32.21
C ALA A 637 0.76 -7.54 32.01
N SER A 638 -0.07 -7.32 33.04
CA SER A 638 -1.16 -6.32 32.98
C SER A 638 -0.64 -4.91 32.71
N GLN A 639 0.39 -4.48 33.45
CA GLN A 639 1.00 -3.16 33.28
C GLN A 639 1.67 -3.05 31.90
N ALA A 640 2.42 -4.07 31.48
CA ALA A 640 3.06 -4.10 30.16
C ALA A 640 2.03 -4.03 29.02
N ALA A 641 0.88 -4.70 29.16
CA ALA A 641 -0.21 -4.62 28.19
C ALA A 641 -0.82 -3.22 28.13
N LEU A 642 -1.11 -2.59 29.28
CA LEU A 642 -1.64 -1.22 29.35
C LEU A 642 -0.68 -0.19 28.75
N GLU A 643 0.63 -0.33 28.98
CA GLU A 643 1.65 0.53 28.40
C GLU A 643 1.71 0.36 26.87
N ALA A 644 1.70 -0.88 26.38
CA ALA A 644 1.71 -1.17 24.94
C ALA A 644 0.45 -0.62 24.25
N TYR A 645 -0.75 -0.84 24.81
CA TYR A 645 -1.98 -0.24 24.28
C TYR A 645 -2.01 1.29 24.42
N GLY A 646 -1.39 1.83 25.46
CA GLY A 646 -1.17 3.26 25.64
C GLY A 646 -0.35 3.86 24.51
N ARG A 647 0.74 3.19 24.10
CA ARG A 647 1.55 3.58 22.94
C ARG A 647 0.79 3.45 21.63
N ALA A 648 0.06 2.35 21.42
CA ALA A 648 -0.78 2.17 20.24
C ALA A 648 -1.81 3.31 20.08
N GLY A 649 -2.48 3.71 21.18
CA GLY A 649 -3.45 4.79 21.17
C GLY A 649 -2.86 6.20 20.97
N ARG A 650 -1.55 6.40 21.21
CA ARG A 650 -0.88 7.66 20.85
C ARG A 650 -0.62 7.77 19.35
N GLU A 651 -0.32 6.64 18.70
CA GLU A 651 -0.11 6.56 17.26
C GLU A 651 -1.44 6.51 16.47
N ASP A 652 -2.52 6.10 17.12
CA ASP A 652 -3.88 6.07 16.56
C ASP A 652 -4.92 6.56 17.59
N PRO A 653 -5.01 7.88 17.86
CA PRO A 653 -5.87 8.42 18.92
C PRO A 653 -7.36 8.37 18.63
N VAL A 654 -7.74 8.14 17.36
CA VAL A 654 -9.14 8.18 16.91
C VAL A 654 -9.79 6.80 16.96
N THR A 655 -9.01 5.72 17.12
CA THR A 655 -9.59 4.38 17.16
C THR A 655 -10.17 4.03 18.53
N PRO A 656 -11.41 3.51 18.63
CA PRO A 656 -11.97 3.05 19.91
C PRO A 656 -11.34 1.73 20.38
N VAL A 657 -10.64 1.02 19.49
CA VAL A 657 -10.11 -0.34 19.73
C VAL A 657 -9.07 -0.35 20.85
N THR A 658 -8.25 0.69 20.98
CA THR A 658 -7.19 0.72 22.00
C THR A 658 -7.73 0.90 23.41
N GLN A 659 -8.76 1.72 23.59
CA GLN A 659 -9.43 1.95 24.86
C GLN A 659 -10.19 0.70 25.30
N THR A 660 -10.90 0.05 24.37
CA THR A 660 -11.55 -1.24 24.63
C THR A 660 -10.55 -2.34 24.99
N ALA A 661 -9.37 -2.38 24.36
CA ALA A 661 -8.32 -3.32 24.73
C ALA A 661 -7.77 -3.09 26.14
N LYS A 662 -7.54 -1.83 26.54
CA LYS A 662 -7.18 -1.49 27.92
C LYS A 662 -8.27 -1.90 28.92
N ALA A 663 -9.53 -1.67 28.56
CA ALA A 663 -10.66 -2.08 29.40
C ALA A 663 -10.69 -3.61 29.59
N ARG A 664 -10.40 -4.42 28.57
CA ARG A 664 -10.27 -5.88 28.73
C ARG A 664 -9.15 -6.26 29.70
N VAL A 665 -7.96 -5.64 29.58
CA VAL A 665 -6.86 -5.87 30.53
C VAL A 665 -7.28 -5.53 31.96
N LEU A 666 -7.99 -4.42 32.17
CA LEU A 666 -8.48 -4.02 33.49
C LEU A 666 -9.56 -4.98 34.01
N LEU A 667 -10.44 -5.48 33.15
CA LEU A 667 -11.44 -6.49 33.51
C LEU A 667 -10.80 -7.81 33.92
N THR A 668 -9.81 -8.29 33.16
CA THR A 668 -9.04 -9.48 33.51
C THR A 668 -8.28 -9.28 34.82
N THR A 669 -7.76 -8.07 35.06
CA THR A 669 -7.10 -7.72 36.34
C THR A 669 -8.08 -7.79 37.51
N ALA A 670 -9.30 -7.25 37.34
CA ALA A 670 -10.36 -7.36 38.33
C ALA A 670 -10.73 -8.84 38.60
N GLU A 671 -10.87 -9.64 37.54
CA GLU A 671 -11.21 -11.05 37.66
C GLU A 671 -10.14 -11.84 38.42
N LEU A 672 -8.87 -11.66 38.08
CA LEU A 672 -7.75 -12.28 38.80
C LEU A 672 -7.71 -11.84 40.27
N ALA A 673 -7.93 -10.56 40.57
CA ALA A 673 -7.99 -10.06 41.95
C ALA A 673 -9.17 -10.68 42.72
N SER A 674 -10.34 -10.84 42.09
CA SER A 674 -11.50 -11.47 42.73
C SER A 674 -11.28 -12.96 43.01
N LEU A 675 -10.58 -13.66 42.11
CA LEU A 675 -10.21 -15.06 42.30
C LEU A 675 -9.20 -15.21 43.43
N GLN A 676 -8.21 -14.32 43.53
CA GLN A 676 -7.26 -14.28 44.64
C GLN A 676 -7.97 -13.96 45.96
N ALA A 677 -8.83 -12.94 45.98
CA ALA A 677 -9.59 -12.53 47.18
C ALA A 677 -10.46 -13.68 47.74
N SER A 678 -10.97 -14.56 46.87
CA SER A 678 -11.73 -15.75 47.29
C SER A 678 -10.90 -16.81 48.01
N ARG A 679 -9.56 -16.77 47.88
CA ARG A 679 -8.61 -17.72 48.47
C ARG A 679 -7.86 -17.14 49.68
N THR A 680 -8.04 -15.86 49.98
CA THR A 680 -7.28 -15.13 51.01
C THR A 680 -8.21 -14.48 52.04
N SER A 681 -7.69 -14.12 53.22
CA SER A 681 -8.44 -13.49 54.31
C SER A 681 -7.66 -12.32 54.93
N GLY A 682 -8.34 -11.49 55.73
CA GLY A 682 -7.73 -10.33 56.40
C GLY A 682 -7.38 -9.17 55.47
N ALA A 683 -6.30 -8.44 55.79
CA ALA A 683 -5.90 -7.21 55.08
C ALA A 683 -5.57 -7.42 53.59
N GLU A 684 -5.06 -8.60 53.21
CA GLU A 684 -4.76 -8.93 51.82
C GLU A 684 -6.03 -9.03 50.97
N ARG A 685 -7.12 -9.57 51.53
CA ARG A 685 -8.42 -9.59 50.86
C ARG A 685 -8.98 -8.19 50.66
N GLU A 686 -8.85 -7.30 51.65
CA GLU A 686 -9.29 -5.90 51.53
C GLU A 686 -8.52 -5.17 50.42
N GLN A 687 -7.20 -5.40 50.33
CA GLN A 687 -6.38 -4.84 49.26
C GLN A 687 -6.80 -5.35 47.88
N LEU A 688 -7.12 -6.64 47.75
CA LEU A 688 -7.60 -7.23 46.50
C LEU A 688 -8.99 -6.72 46.11
N ASP A 689 -9.88 -6.47 47.07
CA ASP A 689 -11.19 -5.85 46.84
C ASP A 689 -11.06 -4.40 46.35
N VAL A 690 -10.06 -3.66 46.85
CA VAL A 690 -9.72 -2.32 46.33
C VAL A 690 -9.23 -2.40 44.89
N VAL A 691 -8.35 -3.36 44.57
CA VAL A 691 -7.88 -3.60 43.19
C VAL A 691 -9.04 -3.97 42.27
N TYR A 692 -9.95 -4.84 42.71
CA TYR A 692 -11.16 -5.23 41.97
C TYR A 692 -12.03 -4.01 41.62
N LYS A 693 -12.43 -3.23 42.63
CA LYS A 693 -13.29 -2.04 42.43
C LYS A 693 -12.59 -0.95 41.60
N GLY A 694 -11.31 -0.71 41.87
CA GLY A 694 -10.50 0.25 41.13
C GLY A 694 -10.36 -0.11 39.66
N SER A 695 -10.09 -1.39 39.37
CA SER A 695 -9.94 -1.88 38.00
C SER A 695 -11.26 -1.82 37.21
N LEU A 696 -12.41 -2.16 37.82
CA LEU A 696 -13.72 -1.99 37.18
C LEU A 696 -14.04 -0.52 36.87
N THR A 697 -13.71 0.39 37.79
CA THR A 697 -13.92 1.84 37.60
C THR A 697 -13.07 2.36 36.46
N GLN A 698 -11.80 1.98 36.40
CA GLN A 698 -10.90 2.36 35.30
C GLN A 698 -11.34 1.74 33.97
N ALA A 699 -11.78 0.47 33.97
CA ALA A 699 -12.28 -0.19 32.77
C ALA A 699 -13.48 0.56 32.18
N ARG A 700 -14.44 0.93 33.03
CA ARG A 700 -15.59 1.75 32.64
C ARG A 700 -15.17 3.08 32.04
N ALA A 701 -14.23 3.79 32.66
CA ALA A 701 -13.72 5.06 32.15
C ALA A 701 -13.04 4.93 30.77
N GLU A 702 -12.30 3.84 30.51
CA GLU A 702 -11.75 3.58 29.18
C GLU A 702 -12.85 3.24 28.16
N LEU A 703 -13.89 2.49 28.53
CA LEU A 703 -15.03 2.20 27.64
C LEU A 703 -15.83 3.45 27.30
N GLU A 704 -16.02 4.36 28.25
CA GLU A 704 -16.66 5.66 27.99
C GLU A 704 -15.85 6.50 27.00
N LYS A 705 -14.50 6.48 27.09
CA LYS A 705 -13.64 7.09 26.06
C LYS A 705 -13.80 6.40 24.70
N ALA A 706 -13.92 5.07 24.67
CA ALA A 706 -14.16 4.34 23.43
C ALA A 706 -15.50 4.75 22.79
N LEU A 707 -16.56 4.86 23.58
CA LEU A 707 -17.89 5.29 23.13
C LEU A 707 -17.94 6.76 22.73
N ALA A 708 -17.13 7.62 23.35
CA ALA A 708 -16.96 9.00 22.90
C ALA A 708 -16.28 9.12 21.53
N LEU A 709 -15.45 8.13 21.16
CA LEU A 709 -14.87 8.03 19.82
C LEU A 709 -15.82 7.39 18.82
N LYS A 710 -16.59 6.37 19.24
CA LYS A 710 -17.55 5.65 18.41
C LYS A 710 -18.72 5.16 19.28
N SER A 711 -19.85 5.84 19.20
CA SER A 711 -21.01 5.58 20.08
C SER A 711 -21.70 4.25 19.81
N ASP A 712 -21.60 3.71 18.59
CA ASP A 712 -22.16 2.44 18.14
C ASP A 712 -21.10 1.31 18.16
N PHE A 713 -20.10 1.38 19.05
CA PHE A 713 -19.06 0.36 19.13
C PHE A 713 -19.51 -0.84 19.97
N ALA A 714 -19.92 -1.92 19.29
CA ALA A 714 -20.49 -3.12 19.92
C ALA A 714 -19.60 -3.70 21.03
N ASP A 715 -18.29 -3.83 20.79
CA ASP A 715 -17.36 -4.37 21.78
C ASP A 715 -17.37 -3.57 23.09
N ALA A 716 -17.55 -2.25 23.02
CA ALA A 716 -17.58 -1.41 24.22
C ALA A 716 -18.88 -1.59 25.01
N HIS A 717 -20.04 -1.62 24.34
CA HIS A 717 -21.31 -1.92 24.99
C HIS A 717 -21.34 -3.33 25.59
N PHE A 718 -20.73 -4.29 24.91
CA PHE A 718 -20.59 -5.65 25.41
C PHE A 718 -19.79 -5.69 26.72
N LEU A 719 -18.63 -5.02 26.78
CA LEU A 719 -17.82 -4.98 28.01
C LEU A 719 -18.51 -4.17 29.13
N LEU A 720 -19.25 -3.10 28.81
CA LEU A 720 -20.07 -2.38 29.80
C LEU A 720 -21.21 -3.24 30.35
N THR A 721 -21.78 -4.14 29.53
CA THR A 721 -22.74 -5.15 29.98
C THR A 721 -22.11 -6.07 31.02
N GLN A 722 -20.90 -6.56 30.77
CA GLN A 722 -20.18 -7.41 31.72
C GLN A 722 -19.86 -6.67 33.03
N ILE A 723 -19.39 -5.43 32.95
CA ILE A 723 -19.12 -4.60 34.14
C ILE A 723 -20.40 -4.39 34.94
N SER A 724 -21.48 -3.95 34.30
CA SER A 724 -22.76 -3.67 34.96
C SER A 724 -23.36 -4.93 35.59
N THR A 725 -23.19 -6.08 34.95
CA THR A 725 -23.61 -7.39 35.50
C THR A 725 -22.83 -7.74 36.76
N ARG A 726 -21.51 -7.53 36.77
CA ARG A 726 -20.64 -7.76 37.94
C ARG A 726 -20.94 -6.80 39.09
N GLU A 727 -21.33 -5.57 38.78
CA GLU A 727 -21.76 -4.55 39.75
C GLU A 727 -23.21 -4.75 40.25
N GLY A 728 -23.95 -5.73 39.72
CA GLY A 728 -25.36 -5.96 40.07
C GLY A 728 -26.34 -4.94 39.47
N LYS A 729 -25.89 -4.06 38.58
CA LYS A 729 -26.71 -3.05 37.89
C LYS A 729 -27.44 -3.66 36.69
N VAL A 730 -28.37 -4.58 36.96
CA VAL A 730 -29.04 -5.40 35.93
C VAL A 730 -29.74 -4.54 34.87
N SER A 731 -30.42 -3.46 35.25
CA SER A 731 -31.10 -2.58 34.27
C SER A 731 -30.13 -1.89 33.32
N GLU A 732 -28.93 -1.51 33.78
CA GLU A 732 -27.89 -0.93 32.93
C GLU A 732 -27.26 -2.00 32.02
N ALA A 733 -27.05 -3.21 32.55
CA ALA A 733 -26.59 -4.35 31.77
C ALA A 733 -27.55 -4.68 30.62
N ILE A 734 -28.87 -4.72 30.89
CA ILE A 734 -29.90 -4.97 29.86
C ILE A 734 -29.81 -3.91 28.75
N ARG A 735 -29.79 -2.61 29.09
CA ARG A 735 -29.70 -1.55 28.08
C ARG A 735 -28.48 -1.69 27.16
N ASN A 736 -27.31 -1.96 27.73
CA ASN A 736 -26.09 -2.15 26.95
C ASN A 736 -26.12 -3.45 26.12
N ALA A 737 -26.71 -4.52 26.66
CA ALA A 737 -26.89 -5.78 25.95
C ALA A 737 -27.86 -5.66 24.77
N GLU A 738 -28.94 -4.89 24.92
CA GLU A 738 -29.89 -4.59 23.85
C GLU A 738 -29.20 -3.84 22.70
N VAL A 739 -28.38 -2.82 23.02
CA VAL A 739 -27.58 -2.10 22.00
C VAL A 739 -26.60 -3.05 21.31
N THR A 740 -25.89 -3.89 22.07
CA THR A 740 -24.95 -4.88 21.52
C THR A 740 -25.67 -5.86 20.59
N ALA A 741 -26.85 -6.36 20.98
CA ALA A 741 -27.66 -7.29 20.19
C ALA A 741 -28.23 -6.65 18.91
N ALA A 742 -28.49 -5.34 18.93
CA ALA A 742 -28.88 -4.60 17.73
C ALA A 742 -27.71 -4.43 16.75
N LEU A 743 -26.49 -4.23 17.26
CA LEU A 743 -25.26 -4.06 16.46
C LEU A 743 -24.69 -5.39 15.95
N ALA A 744 -24.86 -6.48 16.69
CA ALA A 744 -24.40 -7.82 16.36
C ALA A 744 -25.57 -8.83 16.30
N PRO A 745 -26.51 -8.67 15.35
CA PRO A 745 -27.77 -9.41 15.36
C PRO A 745 -27.65 -10.92 15.11
N GLN A 746 -26.51 -11.39 14.65
CA GLN A 746 -26.22 -12.81 14.38
C GLN A 746 -25.33 -13.46 15.44
N ASP A 747 -24.90 -12.71 16.46
CA ASP A 747 -24.08 -13.25 17.53
C ASP A 747 -24.97 -13.97 18.57
N ILE A 748 -24.88 -15.31 18.56
CA ILE A 748 -25.65 -16.18 19.46
C ILE A 748 -25.25 -15.95 20.92
N GLY A 749 -23.98 -15.66 21.18
CA GLY A 749 -23.47 -15.39 22.53
C GLY A 749 -24.06 -14.10 23.09
N VAL A 750 -24.13 -13.04 22.28
CA VAL A 750 -24.78 -11.78 22.66
C VAL A 750 -26.28 -11.99 22.90
N ALA A 751 -26.96 -12.72 22.02
CA ALA A 751 -28.39 -13.04 22.20
C ALA A 751 -28.62 -13.83 23.50
N PHE A 752 -27.81 -14.85 23.77
CA PHE A 752 -27.90 -15.64 25.00
C PHE A 752 -27.69 -14.78 26.25
N GLN A 753 -26.67 -13.91 26.26
CA GLN A 753 -26.41 -13.02 27.39
C GLN A 753 -27.58 -12.05 27.65
N LEU A 754 -28.19 -11.49 26.60
CA LEU A 754 -29.38 -10.65 26.74
C LEU A 754 -30.57 -11.44 27.31
N GLY A 755 -30.81 -12.66 26.81
CA GLY A 755 -31.85 -13.55 27.33
C GLY A 755 -31.64 -13.88 28.81
N MET A 756 -30.40 -14.15 29.20
CA MET A 756 -30.02 -14.38 30.60
C MET A 756 -30.27 -13.16 31.48
N LEU A 757 -29.97 -11.95 31.00
CA LEU A 757 -30.22 -10.73 31.75
C LEU A 757 -31.72 -10.48 31.95
N HIS A 758 -32.55 -10.66 30.91
CA HIS A 758 -34.00 -10.58 31.06
C HIS A 758 -34.54 -11.66 32.01
N TYR A 759 -34.03 -12.90 31.92
CA TYR A 759 -34.44 -13.98 32.82
C TYR A 759 -34.14 -13.63 34.28
N ARG A 760 -32.93 -13.13 34.57
CA ARG A 760 -32.52 -12.68 35.91
C ARG A 760 -33.32 -11.49 36.41
N ASN A 761 -33.84 -10.66 35.53
CA ASN A 761 -34.72 -9.53 35.86
C ASN A 761 -36.21 -9.92 35.94
N ASN A 762 -36.54 -11.23 35.87
CA ASN A 762 -37.91 -11.77 35.82
C ASN A 762 -38.74 -11.30 34.60
N GLU A 763 -38.10 -10.81 33.54
CA GLU A 763 -38.74 -10.41 32.29
C GLU A 763 -38.90 -11.63 31.36
N PHE A 764 -39.65 -12.64 31.81
CA PHE A 764 -39.67 -13.96 31.17
C PHE A 764 -40.15 -13.97 29.71
N GLU A 765 -41.12 -13.13 29.33
CA GLU A 765 -41.56 -13.05 27.92
C GLU A 765 -40.49 -12.47 26.99
N ARG A 766 -39.72 -11.47 27.47
CA ARG A 766 -38.60 -10.91 26.71
C ARG A 766 -37.45 -11.92 26.63
N ALA A 767 -37.13 -12.56 27.74
CA ALA A 767 -36.13 -13.64 27.78
C ALA A 767 -36.50 -14.76 26.79
N ARG A 768 -37.77 -15.18 26.76
CA ARG A 768 -38.29 -16.18 25.83
C ARG A 768 -38.05 -15.77 24.38
N ALA A 769 -38.47 -14.57 23.97
CA ALA A 769 -38.29 -14.10 22.60
C ALA A 769 -36.81 -14.09 22.17
N VAL A 770 -35.92 -13.66 23.08
CA VAL A 770 -34.48 -13.62 22.83
C VAL A 770 -33.88 -15.03 22.74
N PHE A 771 -34.26 -15.96 23.63
CA PHE A 771 -33.80 -17.35 23.56
C PHE A 771 -34.33 -18.09 22.33
N GLU A 772 -35.59 -17.84 21.92
CA GLU A 772 -36.16 -18.36 20.67
C GLU A 772 -35.36 -17.87 19.46
N ARG A 773 -34.95 -16.59 19.45
CA ARG A 773 -34.06 -16.05 18.42
C ARG A 773 -32.69 -16.72 18.44
N ALA A 774 -32.07 -16.91 19.61
CA ALA A 774 -30.79 -17.59 19.73
C ALA A 774 -30.86 -19.03 19.17
N ILE A 775 -31.97 -19.74 19.43
CA ILE A 775 -32.25 -21.06 18.86
C ILE A 775 -32.50 -20.99 17.34
N GLY A 776 -33.13 -19.92 16.85
CA GLY A 776 -33.29 -19.69 15.40
C GLY A 776 -31.97 -19.44 14.67
N LEU A 777 -30.96 -18.86 15.35
CA LEU A 777 -29.61 -18.69 14.82
C LEU A 777 -28.81 -20.00 14.89
N ASN A 778 -28.96 -20.78 15.96
CA ASN A 778 -28.38 -22.12 16.10
C ASN A 778 -29.34 -23.06 16.81
N GLU A 779 -29.92 -23.98 16.05
CA GLU A 779 -30.91 -24.94 16.55
C GLU A 779 -30.31 -25.90 17.59
N ASN A 780 -28.99 -26.08 17.64
CA ASN A 780 -28.33 -26.98 18.57
C ASN A 780 -27.81 -26.26 19.82
N TYR A 781 -28.11 -24.97 20.00
CA TYR A 781 -27.62 -24.20 21.14
C TYR A 781 -28.37 -24.58 22.42
N SER A 782 -27.74 -25.46 23.21
CA SER A 782 -28.36 -26.18 24.32
C SER A 782 -28.69 -25.28 25.50
N ASN A 783 -27.85 -24.29 25.77
CA ASN A 783 -28.04 -23.35 26.88
C ASN A 783 -29.26 -22.45 26.67
N ALA A 784 -29.50 -21.90 25.47
CA ALA A 784 -30.75 -21.15 25.23
C ALA A 784 -31.98 -22.05 25.34
N ARG A 785 -31.91 -23.31 24.87
CA ARG A 785 -33.00 -24.29 25.05
C ARG A 785 -33.26 -24.58 26.53
N TYR A 786 -32.22 -24.64 27.35
CA TYR A 786 -32.33 -24.91 28.78
C TYR A 786 -33.18 -23.85 29.48
N PHE A 787 -32.82 -22.58 29.31
CA PHE A 787 -33.57 -21.47 29.91
C PHE A 787 -34.96 -21.30 29.30
N LEU A 788 -35.11 -21.53 27.98
CA LEU A 788 -36.44 -21.55 27.35
C LEU A 788 -37.34 -22.66 27.94
N GLY A 789 -36.79 -23.85 28.20
CA GLY A 789 -37.49 -24.94 28.85
C GLY A 789 -37.94 -24.59 30.28
N LEU A 790 -37.09 -23.92 31.06
CA LEU A 790 -37.45 -23.42 32.40
C LEU A 790 -38.55 -22.35 32.34
N ILE A 791 -38.50 -21.45 31.35
CA ILE A 791 -39.57 -20.44 31.16
C ILE A 791 -40.90 -21.13 30.85
N TYR A 792 -40.92 -22.12 29.95
CA TYR A 792 -42.13 -22.88 29.62
C TYR A 792 -42.68 -23.66 30.81
N ASP A 793 -41.82 -24.28 31.62
CA ASP A 793 -42.24 -24.97 32.85
C ASP A 793 -42.88 -24.00 33.85
N ARG A 794 -42.27 -22.82 34.04
CA ARG A 794 -42.79 -21.76 34.91
C ARG A 794 -44.14 -21.20 34.42
N GLN A 795 -44.36 -21.16 33.11
CA GLN A 795 -45.63 -20.78 32.48
C GLN A 795 -46.68 -21.90 32.51
N GLY A 796 -46.36 -23.08 33.04
CA GLY A 796 -47.24 -24.25 33.03
C GLY A 796 -47.35 -24.97 31.68
N ASN A 797 -46.61 -24.53 30.65
CA ASN A 797 -46.58 -25.19 29.34
C ASN A 797 -45.59 -26.36 29.34
N ARG A 798 -45.97 -27.39 30.09
CA ARG A 798 -45.21 -28.61 30.26
C ARG A 798 -44.85 -29.34 28.95
N PRO A 799 -45.74 -29.45 27.94
CA PRO A 799 -45.38 -30.05 26.66
C PRO A 799 -44.24 -29.32 25.95
N ALA A 800 -44.26 -27.97 25.94
CA ALA A 800 -43.20 -27.17 25.33
C ALA A 800 -41.88 -27.29 26.11
N ALA A 801 -41.93 -27.27 27.45
CA ALA A 801 -40.77 -27.47 28.31
C ALA A 801 -40.09 -28.83 28.02
N LEU A 802 -40.89 -29.91 28.02
CA LEU A 802 -40.40 -31.26 27.74
C LEU A 802 -39.77 -31.36 26.35
N GLY A 803 -40.37 -30.71 25.34
CA GLY A 803 -39.82 -30.64 23.99
C GLY A 803 -38.43 -30.01 23.92
N GLN A 804 -38.17 -28.94 24.70
CA GLN A 804 -36.84 -28.33 24.76
C GLN A 804 -35.82 -29.25 25.43
N PHE A 805 -36.15 -29.80 26.62
CA PHE A 805 -35.23 -30.64 27.37
C PHE A 805 -34.94 -31.99 26.68
N LYS A 806 -35.88 -32.58 25.93
CA LYS A 806 -35.62 -33.77 25.10
C LYS A 806 -34.60 -33.50 24.00
N LYS A 807 -34.62 -32.31 23.38
CA LYS A 807 -33.59 -31.92 22.41
C LYS A 807 -32.22 -31.77 23.08
N ILE A 808 -32.16 -31.16 24.28
CA ILE A 808 -30.91 -31.04 25.04
C ILE A 808 -30.38 -32.43 25.40
N ALA A 809 -31.24 -33.36 25.86
CA ALA A 809 -30.85 -34.73 26.18
C ALA A 809 -30.30 -35.49 24.97
N ALA A 810 -30.84 -35.25 23.77
CA ALA A 810 -30.32 -35.82 22.53
C ALA A 810 -28.95 -35.25 22.13
N LEU A 811 -28.70 -33.97 22.43
CA LEU A 811 -27.42 -33.30 22.15
C LEU A 811 -26.35 -33.63 23.20
N ASN A 812 -26.75 -33.82 24.46
CA ASN A 812 -25.90 -34.07 25.61
C ASN A 812 -26.41 -35.28 26.40
N PRO A 813 -26.26 -36.49 25.85
CA PRO A 813 -26.82 -37.71 26.43
C PRO A 813 -26.23 -38.06 27.80
N GLU A 814 -25.09 -37.49 28.17
CA GLU A 814 -24.43 -37.72 29.46
C GLU A 814 -24.82 -36.69 30.53
N ASN A 815 -25.64 -35.68 30.22
CA ASN A 815 -26.02 -34.66 31.21
C ASN A 815 -27.12 -35.18 32.16
N ASP A 816 -26.71 -35.57 33.37
CA ASP A 816 -27.61 -36.14 34.39
C ASP A 816 -28.66 -35.15 34.93
N GLU A 817 -28.35 -33.85 34.96
CA GLU A 817 -29.33 -32.82 35.34
C GLU A 817 -30.46 -32.78 34.33
N VAL A 818 -30.14 -32.74 33.04
CA VAL A 818 -31.14 -32.74 31.95
C VAL A 818 -31.98 -34.02 31.97
N LYS A 819 -31.37 -35.20 32.21
CA LYS A 819 -32.13 -36.47 32.37
C LYS A 819 -33.15 -36.38 33.49
N ARG A 820 -32.75 -35.84 34.65
CA ARG A 820 -33.65 -35.67 35.81
C ARG A 820 -34.76 -34.65 35.52
N ILE A 821 -34.45 -33.56 34.82
CA ILE A 821 -35.46 -32.58 34.39
C ILE A 821 -36.49 -33.24 33.48
N VAL A 822 -36.06 -34.03 32.50
CA VAL A 822 -36.98 -34.77 31.61
C VAL A 822 -37.85 -35.72 32.41
N ALA A 823 -37.28 -36.52 33.34
CA ALA A 823 -38.03 -37.43 34.19
C ALA A 823 -39.06 -36.72 35.09
N ASN A 824 -38.69 -35.57 35.67
CA ASN A 824 -39.61 -34.74 36.46
C ASN A 824 -40.77 -34.24 35.60
N LEU A 825 -40.45 -33.71 34.42
CA LEU A 825 -41.44 -33.20 33.47
C LEU A 825 -42.37 -34.31 32.97
N GLU A 826 -41.90 -35.53 32.75
CA GLU A 826 -42.74 -36.68 32.40
C GLU A 826 -43.62 -37.13 33.58
N ALA A 827 -43.12 -37.04 34.81
CA ALA A 827 -43.81 -37.49 36.04
C ALA A 827 -44.78 -36.48 36.66
N GLY A 828 -45.16 -35.41 35.96
CA GLY A 828 -46.11 -34.42 36.52
C GLY A 828 -45.50 -33.41 37.52
N ARG A 829 -44.18 -33.43 37.79
CA ARG A 829 -43.48 -32.54 38.72
C ARG A 829 -42.78 -31.34 38.05
N PRO A 830 -42.62 -30.17 38.70
CA PRO A 830 -41.82 -29.06 38.16
C PRO A 830 -40.41 -29.50 37.73
N ALA A 831 -39.83 -28.86 36.70
CA ALA A 831 -38.58 -29.26 36.06
C ALA A 831 -37.44 -29.53 37.07
N LEU A 832 -37.28 -28.66 38.07
CA LEU A 832 -36.19 -28.70 39.04
C LEU A 832 -36.48 -29.50 40.33
N THR A 833 -37.58 -30.26 40.38
CA THR A 833 -37.98 -30.99 41.60
C THR A 833 -36.96 -32.05 42.01
N GLY A 834 -36.46 -32.01 43.25
CA GLY A 834 -35.49 -33.01 43.75
C GLY A 834 -34.11 -32.95 43.08
N ILE A 835 -33.88 -31.98 42.20
CA ILE A 835 -32.56 -31.61 41.69
C ILE A 835 -32.01 -30.62 42.71
N ALA A 836 -31.38 -31.13 43.77
CA ALA A 836 -30.64 -30.32 44.73
C ALA A 836 -29.23 -30.06 44.16
N PRO A 837 -28.92 -28.84 43.69
CA PRO A 837 -27.60 -28.56 43.16
C PRO A 837 -26.62 -28.27 44.31
N PRO A 838 -25.36 -28.74 44.27
CA PRO A 838 -24.33 -28.13 45.07
C PRO A 838 -24.05 -26.74 44.43
N ALA A 839 -24.49 -25.66 45.08
CA ALA A 839 -24.35 -24.24 44.64
C ALA A 839 -25.50 -23.70 43.71
N PRO A 840 -25.60 -22.36 43.52
CA PRO A 840 -26.82 -21.55 43.26
C PRO A 840 -27.85 -22.00 42.19
N ALA A 841 -29.02 -21.34 42.19
CA ALA A 841 -30.03 -21.45 41.11
C ALA A 841 -29.38 -21.30 39.72
N PRO A 842 -29.88 -21.95 38.65
CA PRO A 842 -29.24 -21.95 37.32
C PRO A 842 -28.78 -20.58 36.81
N GLU A 843 -29.55 -19.54 37.11
CA GLU A 843 -29.30 -18.13 36.78
C GLU A 843 -28.23 -17.43 37.64
N GLN A 844 -27.79 -18.08 38.71
CA GLN A 844 -26.76 -17.64 39.66
C GLN A 844 -25.49 -18.51 39.58
N ARG A 845 -25.48 -19.56 38.72
CA ARG A 845 -24.31 -20.41 38.50
C ARG A 845 -23.21 -19.65 37.76
N LYS A 846 -21.95 -19.95 38.09
CA LYS A 846 -20.78 -19.41 37.37
C LYS A 846 -20.57 -20.06 36.00
N GLU A 847 -21.02 -21.31 35.85
CA GLU A 847 -20.88 -22.11 34.63
C GLU A 847 -22.25 -22.31 33.98
N ALA A 848 -22.25 -22.46 32.66
CA ALA A 848 -23.46 -22.72 31.89
C ALA A 848 -24.07 -24.08 32.30
N PRO A 849 -25.40 -24.22 32.37
CA PRO A 849 -26.04 -25.46 32.81
C PRO A 849 -25.75 -26.66 31.90
N VAL A 850 -25.39 -26.39 30.65
CA VAL A 850 -25.10 -27.42 29.65
C VAL A 850 -23.81 -27.07 28.92
N THR A 851 -22.88 -28.03 28.85
CA THR A 851 -21.71 -27.93 27.98
C THR A 851 -22.17 -27.98 26.52
N GLU A 852 -21.83 -26.97 25.72
CA GLU A 852 -22.12 -27.03 24.29
C GLU A 852 -21.16 -28.01 23.62
N THR A 853 -21.69 -29.05 22.97
CA THR A 853 -20.90 -29.94 22.13
C THR A 853 -20.66 -29.27 20.78
N GLU A 854 -19.45 -28.75 20.55
CA GLU A 854 -19.03 -28.33 19.21
C GLU A 854 -18.96 -29.57 18.29
N LYS A 855 -20.08 -29.96 17.67
CA LYS A 855 -19.99 -30.74 16.43
C LYS A 855 -19.41 -29.83 15.36
N ARG A 856 -18.08 -29.89 15.18
CA ARG A 856 -17.40 -29.41 13.98
C ARG A 856 -18.19 -29.92 12.77
N ARG A 857 -18.81 -29.01 12.02
CA ARG A 857 -19.26 -29.28 10.66
C ARG A 857 -18.09 -29.10 9.71
#